data_AF-A0A074RJH3-F1
#
_entry.id   AF-A0A074RJH3-F1
#
_cell.length_a   1.000
_cell.length_b   1.000
_cell.length_c   1.000
_cell.angle_alpha   90.00
_cell.angle_beta   90.00
_cell.angle_gamma   90.00
#
_symmetry.space_group_name_H-M   'P 1'
#
loop_
_entity.id
_entity.type
_entity.pdbx_description
1 polymer ?
#
loop_
_entity_poly.entity_id
_entity_poly.type
_entity_poly.pdbx_seq_one_letter_code
_entity_poly.pdbx_strand_id
1 'polypeptide(L)'
;MNDEDLGIFAQGAAGLALAAGALAEAAQSLSEAAAALSAFSIASQDDESPSTADRSCESKTHVSESQETVNENGQDQEGDDDGSSVGANTGNNAHPRDVTPETPVDKDLRNPLPHPRDPAPTESHSGAQDKPSGAQKPLGIDSLGELLPSGCFYLILEEEFDALPLILAYATAGKRTVCYLPTSGSLFPWESIVSAVIPDRQVRSAIGFSVNTIAQLSDVVDYFGSSSDGSVLVLRPAYLPRVQQSKAHSVCSSLIFWGLPGARYWPVIMEAAKESPHTIFILNEHEYLDSACQAFITKLGSSLRAHPHSSALNSFESGSLLASFRDSVQRTISRAQHSQNIHTVYEELLELPVNYTTHVGFANQSREERIDVVNKFVARVFLRGRTQDGSARFPVNGQALPIFGKAQRRLETVFNKPSQPTKTTPAAIGSVKPSPIPRPLSETVAENTPPKPTGSLTFTPRPGRWRITLPQEADTIPLISYLASQHAKSMCCISHTQSAFPYGDLFATISTYEVIRSGKKLRSIEHALGHFSKHGLRSGLCILQGVGSLGTHSSPKFKQVKADALIYWGLPAHDSYLWPEQVTQSQFTHVYLIIPAAQLSAIVNLTQNTFQEHPDSASINNQGPESLLNSSRKKAKQALENMSQDTIKDMAKFYKPSHSPVYPFREFLRRVMLQTYY
;
A
#
# COMPACT_ATOMS: atom_id res chain seq x y z
N MET A 1 -40.61 -28.89 -17.53
CA MET A 1 -39.48 -28.63 -16.62
C MET A 1 -38.88 -29.99 -16.38
N ASN A 2 -37.69 -30.23 -16.93
CA ASN A 2 -37.08 -31.55 -16.89
C ASN A 2 -36.44 -31.76 -15.51
N ASP A 3 -36.16 -33.00 -15.11
CA ASP A 3 -35.64 -33.30 -13.76
C ASP A 3 -34.33 -32.54 -13.44
N GLU A 4 -33.54 -32.19 -14.46
CA GLU A 4 -32.35 -31.32 -14.30
C GLU A 4 -32.72 -29.88 -13.89
N ASP A 5 -33.81 -29.31 -14.42
CA ASP A 5 -34.26 -27.96 -14.07
C ASP A 5 -34.76 -27.90 -12.61
N LEU A 6 -35.37 -28.99 -12.14
CA LEU A 6 -35.81 -29.15 -10.74
C LEU A 6 -34.63 -29.21 -9.78
N GLY A 7 -33.53 -29.89 -10.16
CA GLY A 7 -32.29 -29.93 -9.38
C GLY A 7 -31.63 -28.56 -9.25
N ILE A 8 -31.57 -27.79 -10.33
CA ILE A 8 -31.00 -26.43 -10.33
C ILE A 8 -31.83 -25.49 -9.45
N PHE A 9 -33.16 -25.59 -9.51
CA PHE A 9 -34.04 -24.78 -8.65
C PHE A 9 -33.92 -25.15 -7.17
N ALA A 10 -33.84 -26.43 -6.84
CA ALA A 10 -33.65 -26.89 -5.46
C ALA A 10 -32.31 -26.42 -4.88
N GLN A 11 -31.24 -26.47 -5.68
CA GLN A 11 -29.92 -25.99 -5.27
C GLN A 11 -29.89 -24.45 -5.13
N GLY A 12 -30.59 -23.73 -6.01
CA GLY A 12 -30.78 -22.29 -5.89
C GLY A 12 -31.55 -21.89 -4.64
N ALA A 13 -32.63 -22.61 -4.31
CA ALA A 13 -33.42 -22.38 -3.11
C ALA A 13 -32.62 -22.65 -1.82
N ALA A 14 -31.82 -23.71 -1.78
CA ALA A 14 -30.93 -24.01 -0.67
C ALA A 14 -29.85 -22.92 -0.48
N GLY A 15 -29.27 -22.42 -1.58
CA GLY A 15 -28.31 -21.32 -1.55
C GLY A 15 -28.93 -20.02 -1.03
N LEU A 16 -30.17 -19.72 -1.42
CA LEU A 16 -30.92 -18.57 -0.93
C LEU A 16 -31.24 -18.66 0.57
N ALA A 17 -31.60 -19.85 1.06
CA ALA A 17 -31.85 -20.08 2.48
C ALA A 17 -30.59 -19.86 3.33
N LEU A 18 -29.43 -20.34 2.88
CA LEU A 18 -28.15 -20.11 3.56
C LEU A 18 -27.75 -18.63 3.56
N ALA A 19 -27.96 -17.94 2.44
CA ALA A 19 -27.70 -16.50 2.35
C ALA A 19 -28.61 -15.69 3.28
N ALA A 20 -29.89 -16.06 3.38
CA ALA A 20 -30.83 -15.43 4.31
C ALA A 20 -30.44 -15.66 5.78
N GLY A 21 -29.96 -16.86 6.14
CA GLY A 21 -29.45 -17.16 7.48
C GLY A 21 -28.24 -16.30 7.85
N ALA A 22 -27.25 -16.20 6.95
CA ALA A 22 -26.07 -15.36 7.17
C ALA A 22 -26.41 -13.86 7.29
N LEU A 23 -27.42 -13.38 6.54
CA LEU A 23 -27.92 -12.01 6.65
C LEU A 23 -28.62 -11.77 7.99
N ALA A 24 -29.38 -12.73 8.50
CA ALA A 24 -30.04 -12.63 9.80
C ALA A 24 -29.02 -12.56 10.95
N GLU A 25 -27.98 -13.41 10.93
CA GLU A 25 -26.89 -13.38 11.92
C GLU A 25 -26.10 -12.07 11.89
N ALA A 26 -25.83 -11.55 10.69
CA ALA A 26 -25.19 -10.24 10.53
C ALA A 26 -26.06 -9.10 11.07
N ALA A 27 -27.37 -9.12 10.82
CA ALA A 27 -28.30 -8.13 11.34
C ALA A 27 -28.39 -8.19 12.88
N GLN A 28 -28.39 -9.39 13.46
CA GLN A 28 -28.34 -9.56 14.91
C GLN A 28 -27.04 -9.01 15.51
N SER A 29 -25.89 -9.32 14.91
CA SER A 29 -24.58 -8.82 15.36
C SER A 29 -24.50 -7.29 15.31
N LEU A 30 -25.08 -6.66 14.27
CA LEU A 30 -25.17 -5.20 14.17
C LEU A 30 -26.10 -4.61 15.24
N SER A 31 -27.22 -5.27 15.55
CA SER A 31 -28.12 -4.85 16.61
C SER A 31 -27.46 -4.91 17.99
N GLU A 32 -26.68 -5.96 18.27
CA GLU A 32 -25.92 -6.10 19.52
C GLU A 32 -24.82 -5.04 19.63
N ALA A 33 -24.11 -4.76 18.53
CA ALA A 33 -23.12 -3.69 18.49
C ALA A 33 -23.74 -2.30 18.72
N ALA A 34 -24.92 -2.03 18.12
CA ALA A 34 -25.64 -0.78 18.34
C ALA A 34 -26.11 -0.63 19.80
N ALA A 35 -26.57 -1.72 20.42
CA ALA A 35 -26.94 -1.72 21.83
C ALA A 35 -25.73 -1.45 22.75
N ALA A 36 -24.57 -2.04 22.44
CA ALA A 36 -23.33 -1.79 23.18
C ALA A 36 -22.87 -0.33 23.05
N LEU A 37 -22.93 0.26 21.86
CA LEU A 37 -22.59 1.67 21.63
C LEU A 37 -23.54 2.62 22.36
N SER A 38 -24.84 2.28 22.44
CA SER A 38 -25.83 3.04 23.21
C SER A 38 -25.51 3.03 24.72
N ALA A 39 -25.06 1.89 25.26
CA ALA A 39 -24.66 1.77 26.65
C ALA A 39 -23.41 2.61 26.99
N PHE A 40 -22.45 2.73 26.06
CA PHE A 40 -21.26 3.57 26.24
C PHE A 40 -21.58 5.08 26.24
N SER A 41 -22.60 5.50 25.49
CA SER A 41 -23.01 6.92 25.44
C SER A 41 -23.65 7.42 26.74
N ILE A 42 -24.07 6.51 27.64
CA ILE A 42 -24.71 6.86 28.92
C ILE A 42 -23.67 6.93 30.05
N ALA A 43 -22.53 6.25 29.91
CA ALA A 43 -21.51 6.14 30.96
C ALA A 43 -20.48 7.30 30.98
N SER A 44 -20.54 8.25 30.05
CA SER A 44 -19.53 9.33 29.92
C SER A 44 -20.00 10.72 30.36
N GLN A 45 -21.14 10.84 31.06
CA GLN A 45 -21.66 12.14 31.52
C GLN A 45 -21.50 12.47 33.00
N ASP A 46 -20.97 11.56 33.82
CA ASP A 46 -20.69 11.84 35.23
C ASP A 46 -19.18 11.73 35.50
N ASP A 47 -18.45 12.83 35.34
CA ASP A 47 -17.25 13.05 36.15
C ASP A 47 -17.01 14.55 36.38
N GLU A 48 -17.33 14.95 37.61
CA GLU A 48 -17.10 16.24 38.24
C GLU A 48 -15.60 16.61 38.18
N SER A 49 -15.29 17.75 37.56
CA SER A 49 -13.93 18.29 37.49
C SER A 49 -13.60 19.14 38.73
N PRO A 50 -12.51 18.89 39.47
CA PRO A 50 -12.02 19.84 40.46
C PRO A 50 -11.05 20.85 39.82
N SER A 51 -11.40 22.12 39.96
CA SER A 51 -10.60 23.30 39.60
C SER A 51 -9.23 23.31 40.31
N THR A 52 -8.13 23.50 39.57
CA THR A 52 -6.83 23.86 40.16
C THR A 52 -6.16 25.02 39.43
N ALA A 53 -6.19 26.14 40.16
CA ALA A 53 -5.23 27.23 40.28
C ALA A 53 -4.02 27.34 39.33
N ASP A 54 -3.94 28.54 38.75
CA ASP A 54 -2.76 29.23 38.23
C ASP A 54 -1.46 28.98 39.01
N ARG A 55 -0.40 28.67 38.29
CA ARG A 55 0.97 28.95 38.74
C ARG A 55 1.87 29.37 37.58
N SER A 56 2.01 30.68 37.47
CA SER A 56 3.02 31.40 36.69
C SER A 56 4.44 30.96 37.10
N CYS A 57 5.27 30.60 36.13
CA CYS A 57 6.72 30.50 36.28
C CYS A 57 7.38 31.19 35.08
N GLU A 58 7.98 32.35 35.38
CA GLU A 58 8.97 33.04 34.56
C GLU A 58 10.19 32.14 34.30
N SER A 59 10.69 32.11 33.07
CA SER A 59 12.07 31.71 32.82
C SER A 59 12.71 32.58 31.74
N LYS A 60 13.79 33.24 32.17
CA LYS A 60 14.64 34.19 31.46
C LYS A 60 15.27 33.59 30.20
N THR A 61 15.12 34.28 29.08
CA THR A 61 15.84 34.02 27.83
C THR A 61 17.20 34.72 27.86
N HIS A 62 18.28 33.96 27.70
CA HIS A 62 19.62 34.50 27.50
C HIS A 62 19.83 34.78 26.01
N VAL A 63 20.17 36.04 25.73
CA VAL A 63 20.51 36.59 24.41
C VAL A 63 21.93 36.14 24.02
N SER A 64 22.11 35.71 22.77
CA SER A 64 23.38 35.79 22.06
C SER A 64 23.13 36.46 20.71
N GLU A 65 23.75 37.62 20.56
CA GLU A 65 23.80 38.46 19.37
C GLU A 65 24.44 37.75 18.18
N SER A 66 23.91 37.98 16.99
CA SER A 66 24.74 38.21 15.81
C SER A 66 23.95 39.02 14.80
N GLN A 67 24.51 40.19 14.48
CA GLN A 67 24.03 41.18 13.54
C GLN A 67 24.02 40.63 12.12
N GLU A 68 22.94 40.88 11.38
CA GLU A 68 23.05 41.38 10.01
C GLU A 68 21.77 42.11 9.61
N THR A 69 21.95 43.38 9.26
CA THR A 69 20.93 44.38 8.95
C THR A 69 20.38 44.20 7.54
N VAL A 70 19.05 44.10 7.36
CA VAL A 70 18.35 44.70 6.22
C VAL A 70 16.95 45.14 6.66
N ASN A 71 16.73 46.46 6.58
CA ASN A 71 15.46 47.17 6.66
C ASN A 71 14.39 46.57 5.73
N GLU A 72 13.15 46.45 6.22
CA GLU A 72 11.99 47.01 5.50
C GLU A 72 10.79 47.15 6.45
N ASN A 73 10.38 48.41 6.61
CA ASN A 73 9.17 48.87 7.31
C ASN A 73 7.92 48.47 6.52
N GLY A 74 6.85 48.17 7.26
CA GLY A 74 5.49 48.05 6.72
C GLY A 74 4.52 47.63 7.82
N GLN A 75 4.16 48.59 8.67
CA GLN A 75 3.01 48.51 9.57
C GLN A 75 1.73 48.36 8.73
N ASP A 76 0.79 47.55 9.21
CA ASP A 76 -0.63 47.94 9.35
C ASP A 76 -1.30 47.02 10.39
N GLN A 77 -1.88 47.67 11.39
CA GLN A 77 -2.73 47.14 12.46
C GLN A 77 -4.21 47.20 12.06
N GLU A 78 -5.05 46.62 12.93
CA GLU A 78 -6.53 46.60 12.99
C GLU A 78 -7.12 45.25 12.57
N GLY A 79 -8.01 44.61 13.34
CA GLY A 79 -8.66 45.00 14.60
C GLY A 79 -9.50 43.81 15.09
N ASP A 80 -9.71 43.78 16.41
CA ASP A 80 -10.54 42.83 17.13
C ASP A 80 -12.01 42.86 16.67
N ASP A 81 -12.70 41.73 16.75
CA ASP A 81 -14.13 41.74 17.07
C ASP A 81 -14.56 40.44 17.76
N ASP A 82 -14.92 40.59 19.03
CA ASP A 82 -15.59 39.64 19.89
C ASP A 82 -17.06 39.43 19.45
N GLY A 83 -17.49 38.18 19.39
CA GLY A 83 -18.85 37.82 18.98
C GLY A 83 -19.43 36.67 19.80
N SER A 84 -19.63 36.92 21.10
CA SER A 84 -20.44 36.11 22.01
C SER A 84 -21.86 35.92 21.48
N SER A 85 -22.39 34.69 21.50
CA SER A 85 -23.84 34.46 21.45
C SER A 85 -24.27 33.38 22.43
N VAL A 86 -25.30 33.76 23.19
CA VAL A 86 -25.92 33.10 24.34
C VAL A 86 -27.28 32.55 23.90
N GLY A 87 -27.68 31.41 24.48
CA GLY A 87 -29.07 30.92 24.52
C GLY A 87 -29.38 29.83 23.47
N ALA A 88 -30.17 28.79 23.73
CA ALA A 88 -31.26 28.68 24.68
C ALA A 88 -31.47 27.24 25.18
N ASN A 89 -31.98 27.20 26.41
CA ASN A 89 -32.38 26.05 27.21
C ASN A 89 -33.87 25.76 26.96
N THR A 90 -34.24 24.50 26.71
CA THR A 90 -35.58 23.90 26.95
C THR A 90 -35.32 22.39 27.09
N GLY A 91 -35.39 21.73 28.25
CA GLY A 91 -36.41 21.77 29.27
C GLY A 91 -37.44 20.66 29.00
N ASN A 92 -37.29 19.48 29.64
CA ASN A 92 -38.42 18.72 30.22
C ASN A 92 -37.97 17.52 31.06
N ASN A 93 -38.38 17.56 32.32
CA ASN A 93 -38.27 16.55 33.35
C ASN A 93 -39.32 15.44 33.17
N ALA A 94 -38.94 14.18 33.45
CA ALA A 94 -39.84 13.17 34.01
C ALA A 94 -39.06 12.04 34.69
N HIS A 95 -39.05 12.04 36.03
CA HIS A 95 -38.70 10.93 36.94
C HIS A 95 -39.89 10.75 37.90
N PRO A 96 -39.99 9.68 38.73
CA PRO A 96 -39.32 8.37 38.71
C PRO A 96 -40.28 7.19 39.00
N ARG A 97 -39.79 5.95 38.92
CA ARG A 97 -40.30 4.85 39.77
C ARG A 97 -39.17 3.88 40.12
N ASP A 98 -38.87 3.84 41.43
CA ASP A 98 -38.04 2.87 42.14
C ASP A 98 -38.61 1.45 42.05
N VAL A 99 -37.74 0.45 41.84
CA VAL A 99 -37.88 -0.89 42.43
C VAL A 99 -36.49 -1.55 42.58
N THR A 100 -36.01 -1.65 43.81
CA THR A 100 -35.00 -2.63 44.27
C THR A 100 -35.62 -4.02 44.43
N PRO A 101 -34.84 -5.11 44.33
CA PRO A 101 -34.89 -6.04 45.45
C PRO A 101 -33.55 -6.65 45.89
N GLU A 102 -33.57 -6.87 47.19
CA GLU A 102 -32.61 -7.41 48.13
C GLU A 102 -32.10 -8.83 47.85
N THR A 103 -30.92 -9.10 48.38
CA THR A 103 -30.32 -10.40 48.63
C THR A 103 -30.93 -11.06 49.87
N PRO A 104 -31.00 -12.41 49.93
CA PRO A 104 -31.10 -13.10 51.21
C PRO A 104 -29.88 -13.99 51.51
N VAL A 105 -29.48 -13.90 52.77
CA VAL A 105 -28.52 -14.72 53.51
C VAL A 105 -29.29 -15.83 54.24
N ASP A 106 -28.80 -17.09 54.20
CA ASP A 106 -28.75 -18.07 55.31
C ASP A 106 -28.07 -19.36 54.81
N LYS A 107 -26.90 -19.79 55.32
CA LYS A 107 -26.62 -20.59 56.53
C LYS A 107 -27.46 -21.88 56.66
N ASP A 108 -26.81 -23.05 56.48
CA ASP A 108 -26.57 -23.97 57.60
C ASP A 108 -25.74 -25.24 57.24
N LEU A 109 -24.71 -25.45 58.08
CA LEU A 109 -24.24 -26.69 58.73
C LEU A 109 -24.32 -28.06 58.01
N ARG A 110 -23.15 -28.66 57.71
CA ARG A 110 -22.67 -29.92 58.33
C ARG A 110 -21.29 -30.39 57.82
N ASN A 111 -20.47 -30.82 58.78
CA ASN A 111 -19.23 -31.61 58.69
C ASN A 111 -19.26 -32.59 59.90
N PRO A 112 -18.34 -33.57 60.08
CA PRO A 112 -17.68 -34.51 59.15
C PRO A 112 -17.59 -35.96 59.75
N LEU A 113 -16.67 -36.80 59.20
CA LEU A 113 -16.12 -38.13 59.64
C LEU A 113 -16.55 -39.39 58.84
N PRO A 114 -15.76 -40.51 58.80
CA PRO A 114 -14.32 -40.64 58.54
C PRO A 114 -13.92 -41.87 57.64
N HIS A 115 -12.63 -41.92 57.28
CA HIS A 115 -11.72 -43.02 56.84
C HIS A 115 -12.13 -44.51 57.00
N PRO A 116 -11.59 -45.47 56.19
CA PRO A 116 -10.22 -46.00 56.46
C PRO A 116 -9.37 -46.61 55.30
N ARG A 117 -8.05 -46.47 55.50
CA ARG A 117 -6.88 -47.40 55.35
C ARG A 117 -6.56 -48.16 54.04
N ASP A 118 -5.26 -48.07 53.73
CA ASP A 118 -4.40 -48.86 52.83
C ASP A 118 -4.42 -50.39 53.04
N PRO A 119 -3.80 -51.16 52.11
CA PRO A 119 -2.42 -51.60 52.37
C PRO A 119 -1.47 -51.56 51.15
N ALA A 120 -0.18 -51.39 51.42
CA ALA A 120 0.96 -51.71 50.55
C ALA A 120 1.63 -53.03 51.03
N PRO A 121 2.80 -53.49 50.53
CA PRO A 121 3.47 -53.35 49.22
C PRO A 121 3.90 -54.72 48.62
N THR A 122 4.41 -54.75 47.39
CA THR A 122 5.25 -55.86 46.91
C THR A 122 6.55 -55.32 46.31
N GLU A 123 7.66 -55.82 46.86
CA GLU A 123 9.03 -55.62 46.43
C GLU A 123 9.30 -56.32 45.09
N SER A 124 10.07 -55.69 44.20
CA SER A 124 11.01 -56.42 43.34
C SER A 124 12.12 -55.52 42.83
N HIS A 125 13.34 -55.99 43.06
CA HIS A 125 14.64 -55.42 42.74
C HIS A 125 14.88 -55.09 41.26
N SER A 126 15.59 -54.00 40.99
CA SER A 126 16.85 -54.02 40.24
C SER A 126 17.55 -52.66 40.32
N GLY A 127 18.75 -52.67 40.89
CA GLY A 127 19.62 -51.52 40.97
C GLY A 127 20.44 -51.37 39.68
N ALA A 128 20.37 -50.18 39.09
CA ALA A 128 21.43 -49.58 38.31
C ALA A 128 21.44 -48.09 38.72
N GLN A 129 22.38 -47.72 39.59
CA GLN A 129 22.62 -46.32 39.95
C GLN A 129 23.30 -45.61 38.77
N ASP A 130 22.49 -45.15 37.81
CA ASP A 130 22.87 -44.01 36.99
C ASP A 130 22.66 -42.75 37.83
N LYS A 131 23.76 -42.05 38.12
CA LYS A 131 23.72 -40.68 38.64
C LYS A 131 22.80 -39.86 37.72
N PRO A 132 21.72 -39.25 38.23
CA PRO A 132 20.97 -38.29 37.43
C PRO A 132 21.90 -37.10 37.19
N SER A 133 22.42 -37.03 35.96
CA SER A 133 23.02 -35.83 35.37
C SER A 133 22.09 -34.66 35.70
N GLY A 134 22.68 -33.59 36.22
CA GLY A 134 21.98 -32.50 36.90
C GLY A 134 20.74 -32.07 36.14
N ALA A 135 19.59 -32.16 36.82
CA ALA A 135 18.35 -31.56 36.37
C ALA A 135 18.62 -30.05 36.18
N GLN A 136 18.81 -29.64 34.93
CA GLN A 136 18.83 -28.23 34.57
C GLN A 136 17.50 -27.64 35.03
N LYS A 137 17.58 -26.70 35.98
CA LYS A 137 16.44 -25.91 36.42
C LYS A 137 15.79 -25.33 35.15
N PRO A 138 14.48 -25.55 34.90
CA PRO A 138 13.81 -24.97 33.75
C PRO A 138 14.12 -23.48 33.71
N LEU A 139 14.63 -22.98 32.58
CA LEU A 139 14.89 -21.56 32.36
C LEU A 139 13.58 -20.81 32.66
N GLY A 140 13.55 -20.14 33.82
CA GLY A 140 12.38 -19.40 34.27
C GLY A 140 12.18 -18.16 33.40
N ILE A 141 11.02 -17.52 33.54
CA ILE A 141 10.66 -16.26 32.86
C ILE A 141 11.75 -15.18 33.05
N ASP A 142 12.51 -15.25 34.15
CA ASP A 142 13.67 -14.39 34.43
C ASP A 142 14.74 -14.42 33.33
N SER A 143 14.85 -15.53 32.58
CA SER A 143 15.78 -15.69 31.45
C SER A 143 15.32 -14.99 30.16
N LEU A 144 14.05 -14.58 30.05
CA LEU A 144 13.60 -13.78 28.89
C LEU A 144 14.20 -12.37 28.89
N GLY A 145 14.66 -11.85 30.04
CA GLY A 145 15.36 -10.57 30.09
C GLY A 145 16.65 -10.55 29.24
N GLU A 146 17.30 -11.72 29.08
CA GLU A 146 18.51 -11.88 28.29
C GLU A 146 18.24 -11.90 26.76
N LEU A 147 16.98 -12.06 26.34
CA LEU A 147 16.58 -12.01 24.93
C LEU A 147 16.68 -10.62 24.32
N LEU A 148 16.71 -9.57 25.14
CA LEU A 148 16.67 -8.19 24.70
C LEU A 148 18.03 -7.52 24.94
N PRO A 149 19.10 -7.90 24.22
CA PRO A 149 20.32 -7.13 24.27
C PRO A 149 20.04 -5.73 23.72
N SER A 150 20.63 -4.70 24.33
CA SER A 150 20.51 -3.32 23.83
C SER A 150 21.24 -3.18 22.50
N GLY A 151 20.60 -2.52 21.54
CA GLY A 151 21.13 -2.28 20.20
C GLY A 151 20.27 -2.86 19.09
N CYS A 152 20.88 -2.99 17.92
CA CYS A 152 20.23 -3.40 16.69
C CYS A 152 20.87 -4.69 16.17
N PHE A 153 20.07 -5.75 16.08
CA PHE A 153 20.52 -7.09 15.78
C PHE A 153 19.81 -7.70 14.57
N TYR A 154 20.45 -8.66 13.93
CA TYR A 154 19.77 -9.58 13.01
C TYR A 154 19.96 -11.01 13.48
N LEU A 155 18.98 -11.86 13.18
CA LEU A 155 19.02 -13.28 13.41
C LEU A 155 18.62 -13.99 12.12
N ILE A 156 19.47 -14.93 11.69
CA ILE A 156 19.21 -15.80 10.55
C ILE A 156 18.60 -17.08 11.09
N LEU A 157 17.36 -17.36 10.71
CA LEU A 157 16.63 -18.55 11.12
C LEU A 157 17.12 -19.77 10.34
N GLU A 158 17.30 -20.89 11.06
CA GLU A 158 17.48 -22.20 10.44
C GLU A 158 16.15 -22.76 9.90
N GLU A 159 15.03 -22.52 10.60
CA GLU A 159 13.69 -22.91 10.18
C GLU A 159 12.76 -21.68 10.18
N GLU A 160 12.09 -21.40 9.06
CA GLU A 160 11.17 -20.24 8.97
C GLU A 160 9.98 -20.33 9.94
N PHE A 161 9.60 -21.55 10.36
CA PHE A 161 8.59 -21.78 11.39
C PHE A 161 8.95 -21.03 12.69
N ASP A 162 10.24 -20.94 13.02
CA ASP A 162 10.72 -20.31 14.25
C ASP A 162 10.59 -18.78 14.27
N ALA A 163 10.26 -18.15 13.15
CA ALA A 163 10.01 -16.72 13.10
C ALA A 163 8.90 -16.32 14.08
N LEU A 164 7.75 -17.01 14.05
CA LEU A 164 6.61 -16.68 14.89
C LEU A 164 6.89 -16.98 16.39
N PRO A 165 7.38 -18.17 16.80
CA PRO A 165 7.86 -18.42 18.15
C PRO A 165 8.86 -17.37 18.66
N LEU A 166 9.81 -16.94 17.83
CA LEU A 166 10.80 -15.93 18.17
C LEU A 166 10.16 -14.55 18.38
N ILE A 167 9.28 -14.12 17.48
CA ILE A 167 8.50 -12.86 17.62
C ILE A 167 7.74 -12.87 18.96
N LEU A 168 7.10 -13.99 19.29
CA LEU A 168 6.31 -14.14 20.51
C LEU A 168 7.18 -14.14 21.76
N ALA A 169 8.35 -14.79 21.72
CA ALA A 169 9.32 -14.75 22.81
C ALA A 169 9.80 -13.32 23.07
N TYR A 170 10.15 -12.58 22.03
CA TYR A 170 10.55 -11.17 22.13
C TYR A 170 9.40 -10.27 22.60
N ALA A 171 8.18 -10.51 22.12
CA ALA A 171 7.00 -9.76 22.54
C ALA A 171 6.64 -10.01 24.01
N THR A 172 6.93 -11.21 24.52
CA THR A 172 6.76 -11.56 25.93
C THR A 172 7.88 -10.95 26.79
N ALA A 173 9.12 -10.93 26.30
CA ALA A 173 10.24 -10.29 26.98
C ALA A 173 10.08 -8.76 27.06
N GLY A 174 9.55 -8.15 25.99
CA GLY A 174 9.38 -6.71 25.86
C GLY A 174 8.23 -6.18 26.71
N LYS A 175 8.40 -4.97 27.24
CA LYS A 175 7.31 -4.22 27.90
C LYS A 175 6.32 -3.70 26.86
N ARG A 176 6.82 -3.09 25.80
CA ARG A 176 6.05 -2.52 24.70
C ARG A 176 6.74 -2.89 23.40
N THR A 177 6.12 -3.79 22.64
CA THR A 177 6.75 -4.38 21.45
C THR A 177 6.02 -3.94 20.20
N VAL A 178 6.76 -3.43 19.21
CA VAL A 178 6.23 -3.18 17.86
C VAL A 178 6.71 -4.30 16.94
N CYS A 179 5.78 -4.98 16.27
CA CYS A 179 6.06 -6.10 15.37
C CYS A 179 5.64 -5.74 13.93
N TYR A 180 6.60 -5.69 13.01
CA TYR A 180 6.34 -5.58 11.58
C TYR A 180 6.26 -6.96 10.95
N LEU A 181 5.06 -7.36 10.52
CA LEU A 181 4.79 -8.69 9.96
C LEU A 181 4.56 -8.64 8.45
N PRO A 182 4.90 -9.72 7.72
CA PRO A 182 4.66 -9.82 6.28
C PRO A 182 3.17 -10.05 6.01
N THR A 183 2.43 -8.96 5.80
CA THR A 183 1.09 -9.00 5.19
C THR A 183 0.87 -7.77 4.32
N SER A 184 0.10 -7.97 3.26
CA SER A 184 -0.41 -6.93 2.37
C SER A 184 -1.84 -6.53 2.71
N GLY A 185 -2.59 -7.35 3.46
CA GLY A 185 -4.00 -7.18 3.78
C GLY A 185 -4.28 -6.75 5.22
N SER A 186 -5.30 -7.33 5.83
CA SER A 186 -5.69 -7.15 7.21
C SER A 186 -4.63 -7.69 8.17
N LEU A 187 -4.40 -6.97 9.26
CA LEU A 187 -3.54 -7.45 10.35
C LEU A 187 -4.32 -8.26 11.40
N PHE A 188 -5.66 -8.31 11.30
CA PHE A 188 -6.52 -9.01 12.25
C PHE A 188 -6.18 -10.50 12.41
N PRO A 189 -5.89 -11.27 11.33
CA PRO A 189 -5.47 -12.67 11.49
C PRO A 189 -4.21 -12.83 12.35
N TRP A 190 -3.25 -11.93 12.17
CA TRP A 190 -2.01 -11.91 12.96
C TRP A 190 -2.26 -11.49 14.39
N GLU A 191 -3.03 -10.42 14.62
CA GLU A 191 -3.44 -10.00 15.97
C GLU A 191 -4.11 -11.14 16.74
N SER A 192 -5.04 -11.86 16.10
CA SER A 192 -5.75 -12.98 16.71
C SER A 192 -4.83 -14.16 17.02
N ILE A 193 -3.89 -14.51 16.13
CA ILE A 193 -2.91 -15.59 16.38
C ILE A 193 -1.97 -15.20 17.53
N VAL A 194 -1.41 -13.98 17.50
CA VAL A 194 -0.49 -13.50 18.53
C VAL A 194 -1.20 -13.45 19.89
N SER A 195 -2.41 -12.88 19.96
CA SER A 195 -3.22 -12.82 21.19
C SER A 195 -3.52 -14.19 21.77
N ALA A 196 -3.73 -15.20 20.92
CA ALA A 196 -4.04 -16.55 21.37
C ALA A 196 -2.82 -17.30 21.93
N VAL A 197 -1.60 -16.98 21.45
CA VAL A 197 -0.37 -17.61 21.95
C VAL A 197 0.15 -16.91 23.21
N ILE A 198 0.02 -15.58 23.31
CA ILE A 198 0.44 -14.77 24.47
C ILE A 198 -0.76 -14.01 25.06
N PRO A 199 -1.72 -14.72 25.71
CA PRO A 199 -2.98 -14.13 26.17
C PRO A 199 -2.84 -13.15 27.33
N ASP A 200 -1.69 -13.13 28.00
CA ASP A 200 -1.32 -12.15 29.02
C ASP A 200 -0.98 -10.76 28.45
N ARG A 201 -0.90 -10.64 27.12
CA ARG A 201 -0.48 -9.41 26.44
C ARG A 201 -1.62 -8.72 25.71
N GLN A 202 -1.60 -7.39 25.75
CA GLN A 202 -2.53 -6.56 25.00
C GLN A 202 -2.03 -6.39 23.58
N VAL A 203 -2.47 -7.26 22.68
CA VAL A 203 -2.13 -7.19 21.27
C VAL A 203 -3.15 -6.32 20.55
N ARG A 204 -2.65 -5.37 19.75
CA ARG A 204 -3.46 -4.54 18.86
C ARG A 204 -2.83 -4.52 17.49
N SER A 205 -3.65 -4.40 16.45
CA SER A 205 -3.17 -4.08 15.11
C SER A 205 -3.65 -2.73 14.63
N ALA A 206 -2.84 -2.10 13.76
CA ALA A 206 -3.31 -0.95 13.00
C ALA A 206 -4.29 -1.44 11.92
N ILE A 207 -5.58 -1.51 12.27
CA ILE A 207 -6.66 -1.80 11.33
C ILE A 207 -6.60 -0.76 10.20
N GLY A 208 -6.70 -1.15 8.93
CA GLY A 208 -6.83 -0.11 7.91
C GLY A 208 -7.28 -0.56 6.53
N PHE A 209 -8.39 0.05 6.09
CA PHE A 209 -8.73 0.36 4.69
C PHE A 209 -9.70 1.57 4.54
N SER A 210 -9.63 2.60 5.38
CA SER A 210 -10.45 3.82 5.17
C SER A 210 -9.62 5.12 5.12
N VAL A 211 -10.18 6.14 4.49
CA VAL A 211 -9.57 7.46 4.25
C VAL A 211 -9.24 8.20 5.57
N ASN A 212 -9.79 7.77 6.71
CA ASN A 212 -9.54 8.32 8.05
C ASN A 212 -8.34 7.67 8.79
N THR A 213 -7.41 7.03 8.07
CA THR A 213 -6.37 6.16 8.65
C THR A 213 -5.27 6.85 9.45
N ILE A 214 -5.17 8.18 9.47
CA ILE A 214 -4.15 8.88 10.27
C ILE A 214 -4.62 9.03 11.73
N ALA A 215 -5.86 9.49 11.94
CA ALA A 215 -6.42 9.64 13.29
C ALA A 215 -6.48 8.29 14.01
N GLN A 216 -6.99 7.24 13.35
CA GLN A 216 -7.08 5.89 13.93
C GLN A 216 -5.71 5.31 14.31
N LEU A 217 -4.67 5.59 13.51
CA LEU A 217 -3.32 5.14 13.86
C LEU A 217 -2.77 5.92 15.05
N SER A 218 -3.03 7.22 15.14
CA SER A 218 -2.67 8.02 16.33
C SER A 218 -3.31 7.43 17.56
N ASP A 219 -4.64 7.21 17.54
CA ASP A 219 -5.38 6.68 18.70
C ASP A 219 -4.82 5.32 19.17
N VAL A 220 -4.50 4.42 18.22
CA VAL A 220 -3.89 3.11 18.53
C VAL A 220 -2.49 3.27 19.11
N VAL A 221 -1.69 4.21 18.60
CA VAL A 221 -0.34 4.48 19.10
C VAL A 221 -0.36 5.18 20.46
N ASP A 222 -1.30 6.09 20.67
CA ASP A 222 -1.51 6.78 21.94
C ASP A 222 -1.94 5.77 23.00
N TYR A 223 -2.89 4.88 22.68
CA TYR A 223 -3.26 3.74 23.54
C TYR A 223 -2.07 2.82 23.82
N PHE A 224 -1.29 2.47 22.79
CA PHE A 224 -0.09 1.64 22.95
C PHE A 224 0.97 2.32 23.85
N GLY A 225 1.12 3.64 23.73
CA GLY A 225 2.00 4.47 24.53
C GLY A 225 1.54 4.62 25.98
N SER A 226 0.22 4.66 26.22
CA SER A 226 -0.38 4.76 27.56
C SER A 226 -0.62 3.42 28.26
N SER A 227 -0.61 2.31 27.52
CA SER A 227 -0.83 0.97 28.07
C SER A 227 0.29 0.59 29.04
N SER A 228 -0.07 -0.18 30.07
CA SER A 228 0.88 -0.75 31.03
C SER A 228 1.86 -1.69 30.34
N ASP A 229 2.92 -2.10 31.06
CA ASP A 229 3.82 -3.16 30.62
C ASP A 229 3.01 -4.37 30.09
N GLY A 230 3.36 -4.85 28.90
CA GLY A 230 2.72 -5.99 28.24
C GLY A 230 1.94 -5.70 26.95
N SER A 231 2.18 -4.57 26.27
CA SER A 231 1.48 -4.25 25.02
C SER A 231 2.28 -4.65 23.76
N VAL A 232 1.57 -5.11 22.74
CA VAL A 232 2.13 -5.52 21.45
C VAL A 232 1.36 -4.84 20.32
N LEU A 233 2.07 -4.08 19.49
CA LEU A 233 1.51 -3.42 18.32
C LEU A 233 1.97 -4.12 17.05
N VAL A 234 1.02 -4.74 16.34
CA VAL A 234 1.26 -5.47 15.09
C VAL A 234 1.00 -4.55 13.90
N LEU A 235 1.97 -4.41 13.00
CA LEU A 235 1.96 -3.46 11.90
C LEU A 235 2.41 -4.08 10.58
N ARG A 236 1.95 -3.47 9.48
CA ARG A 236 2.53 -3.70 8.14
C ARG A 236 3.75 -2.81 7.94
N PRO A 237 4.78 -3.26 7.19
CA PRO A 237 5.91 -2.42 6.82
C PRO A 237 5.51 -1.11 6.10
N ALA A 238 4.39 -1.12 5.37
CA ALA A 238 3.86 0.08 4.70
C ALA A 238 3.48 1.22 5.66
N TYR A 239 3.23 0.92 6.95
CA TYR A 239 2.90 1.93 7.97
C TYR A 239 4.12 2.63 8.56
N LEU A 240 5.36 2.19 8.27
CA LEU A 240 6.58 2.76 8.87
C LEU A 240 6.61 4.30 8.88
N PRO A 241 6.39 4.99 7.74
CA PRO A 241 6.45 6.45 7.72
C PRO A 241 5.42 7.13 8.63
N ARG A 242 4.24 6.52 8.80
CA ARG A 242 3.16 7.08 9.63
C ARG A 242 3.41 6.82 11.12
N VAL A 243 3.93 5.64 11.44
CA VAL A 243 4.25 5.22 12.81
C VAL A 243 5.40 6.06 13.38
N GLN A 244 6.34 6.47 12.52
CA GLN A 244 7.38 7.43 12.84
C GLN A 244 6.79 8.81 13.18
N GLN A 245 5.81 9.28 12.41
CA GLN A 245 5.13 10.57 12.68
C GLN A 245 4.42 10.56 14.04
N SER A 246 3.84 9.44 14.44
CA SER A 246 3.20 9.25 15.74
C SER A 246 4.17 8.85 16.85
N LYS A 247 5.49 8.83 16.60
CA LYS A 247 6.55 8.52 17.57
C LYS A 247 6.39 7.16 18.29
N ALA A 248 5.74 6.18 17.66
CA ALA A 248 5.49 4.89 18.32
C ALA A 248 6.78 4.13 18.64
N HIS A 249 7.84 4.34 17.84
CA HIS A 249 9.15 3.70 18.05
C HIS A 249 9.88 4.25 19.28
N SER A 250 9.71 5.54 19.59
CA SER A 250 10.28 6.16 20.79
C SER A 250 9.66 5.69 22.11
N VAL A 251 8.43 5.15 22.06
CA VAL A 251 7.73 4.62 23.25
C VAL A 251 7.86 3.11 23.40
N CYS A 252 8.31 2.39 22.35
CA CYS A 252 8.46 0.94 22.43
C CYS A 252 9.80 0.54 23.09
N SER A 253 9.78 -0.52 23.89
CA SER A 253 11.01 -1.13 24.40
C SER A 253 11.68 -2.00 23.34
N SER A 254 10.88 -2.60 22.46
CA SER A 254 11.37 -3.56 21.48
C SER A 254 10.71 -3.35 20.12
N LEU A 255 11.51 -3.54 19.08
CA LEU A 255 11.12 -3.36 17.69
C LEU A 255 11.56 -4.59 16.90
N ILE A 256 10.58 -5.28 16.31
CA ILE A 256 10.80 -6.54 15.60
C ILE A 256 10.40 -6.35 14.14
N PHE A 257 11.33 -6.67 13.25
CA PHE A 257 11.07 -6.75 11.82
C PHE A 257 11.17 -8.21 11.38
N TRP A 258 10.07 -8.75 10.87
CA TRP A 258 10.12 -10.04 10.17
C TRP A 258 10.39 -9.81 8.69
N GLY A 259 11.55 -10.27 8.24
CA GLY A 259 12.10 -9.99 6.93
C GLY A 259 12.68 -8.59 6.85
N LEU A 260 13.23 -8.26 5.67
CA LEU A 260 13.67 -6.89 5.38
C LEU A 260 12.58 -6.10 4.68
N PRO A 261 12.16 -4.95 5.24
CA PRO A 261 11.32 -4.03 4.49
C PRO A 261 12.10 -3.51 3.27
N GLY A 262 11.37 -3.25 2.19
CA GLY A 262 11.95 -2.89 0.90
C GLY A 262 12.76 -1.60 0.97
N ALA A 263 13.73 -1.48 0.06
CA ALA A 263 14.75 -0.42 0.08
C ALA A 263 14.24 1.02 0.27
N ARG A 264 13.01 1.29 -0.17
CA ARG A 264 12.32 2.57 0.01
C ARG A 264 12.07 2.96 1.47
N TYR A 265 11.99 1.99 2.38
CA TYR A 265 11.74 2.21 3.81
C TYR A 265 13.02 2.29 4.64
N TRP A 266 14.19 1.96 4.07
CA TRP A 266 15.43 1.90 4.84
C TRP A 266 15.73 3.14 5.66
N PRO A 267 15.57 4.39 5.17
CA PRO A 267 15.82 5.57 6.00
C PRO A 267 14.93 5.61 7.25
N VAL A 268 13.67 5.20 7.12
CA VAL A 268 12.70 5.22 8.22
C VAL A 268 12.96 4.08 9.21
N ILE A 269 13.31 2.89 8.74
CA ILE A 269 13.74 1.77 9.60
C ILE A 269 14.96 2.16 10.42
N MET A 270 15.92 2.83 9.78
CA MET A 270 17.16 3.26 10.42
C MET A 270 16.91 4.27 11.54
N GLU A 271 15.88 5.09 11.41
CA GLU A 271 15.47 6.04 12.45
C GLU A 271 14.72 5.31 13.56
N ALA A 272 13.75 4.47 13.21
CA ALA A 272 13.01 3.62 14.14
C ALA A 272 13.95 2.76 15.02
N ALA A 273 14.99 2.17 14.41
CA ALA A 273 15.97 1.34 15.11
C ALA A 273 16.89 2.13 16.05
N LYS A 274 17.01 3.45 15.86
CA LYS A 274 17.75 4.34 16.78
C LYS A 274 16.88 4.80 17.94
N GLU A 275 15.56 4.90 17.72
CA GLU A 275 14.60 5.31 18.74
C GLU A 275 14.27 4.17 19.72
N SER A 276 14.32 2.93 19.27
CA SER A 276 14.04 1.75 20.10
C SER A 276 15.33 1.17 20.72
N PRO A 277 15.35 0.84 22.03
CA PRO A 277 16.55 0.30 22.67
C PRO A 277 16.88 -1.13 22.23
N HIS A 278 15.88 -1.90 21.77
CA HIS A 278 16.04 -3.29 21.33
C HIS A 278 15.42 -3.48 19.96
N THR A 279 16.24 -3.55 18.91
CA THR A 279 15.77 -3.82 17.55
C THR A 279 16.29 -5.16 17.05
N ILE A 280 15.41 -5.98 16.47
CA ILE A 280 15.80 -7.24 15.82
C ILE A 280 15.18 -7.37 14.42
N PHE A 281 16.01 -7.79 13.47
CA PHE A 281 15.60 -8.28 12.15
C PHE A 281 15.64 -9.80 12.13
N ILE A 282 14.51 -10.43 11.88
CA ILE A 282 14.37 -11.88 11.77
C ILE A 282 14.36 -12.23 10.28
N LEU A 283 15.42 -12.88 9.81
CA LEU A 283 15.67 -13.16 8.40
C LEU A 283 15.74 -14.67 8.18
N ASN A 284 15.29 -15.15 7.03
CA ASN A 284 15.67 -16.50 6.57
C ASN A 284 17.02 -16.47 5.83
N GLU A 285 17.59 -17.65 5.55
CA GLU A 285 18.89 -17.76 4.87
C GLU A 285 18.88 -17.12 3.47
N HIS A 286 17.82 -17.32 2.70
CA HIS A 286 17.66 -16.70 1.38
C HIS A 286 17.61 -15.16 1.47
N GLU A 287 16.93 -14.64 2.48
CA GLU A 287 16.80 -13.22 2.76
C GLU A 287 18.14 -12.61 3.09
N TYR A 288 18.90 -13.27 3.95
CA TYR A 288 20.25 -12.86 4.31
C TYR A 288 21.18 -12.86 3.10
N LEU A 289 21.17 -13.89 2.26
CA LEU A 289 22.09 -14.03 1.12
C LEU A 289 21.82 -13.06 -0.03
N ASP A 290 20.69 -12.37 -0.04
CA ASP A 290 20.38 -11.42 -1.10
C ASP A 290 21.27 -10.19 -1.09
N SER A 291 21.60 -9.75 -2.30
CA SER A 291 22.47 -8.61 -2.54
C SER A 291 21.95 -7.30 -1.93
N ALA A 292 20.63 -7.05 -1.94
CA ALA A 292 20.07 -5.84 -1.34
C ALA A 292 20.09 -5.91 0.19
N CYS A 293 19.83 -7.09 0.76
CA CYS A 293 20.01 -7.38 2.17
C CYS A 293 21.45 -7.18 2.62
N GLN A 294 22.41 -7.81 1.94
CA GLN A 294 23.84 -7.66 2.23
C GLN A 294 24.30 -6.21 2.10
N ALA A 295 23.81 -5.47 1.09
CA ALA A 295 24.09 -4.05 0.94
C ALA A 295 23.52 -3.22 2.11
N PHE A 296 22.31 -3.56 2.59
CA PHE A 296 21.70 -2.92 3.76
C PHE A 296 22.51 -3.18 5.03
N ILE A 297 22.87 -4.44 5.30
CA ILE A 297 23.69 -4.83 6.45
C ILE A 297 25.05 -4.13 6.39
N THR A 298 25.69 -4.13 5.22
CA THR A 298 26.98 -3.45 5.01
C THR A 298 26.88 -1.95 5.25
N LYS A 299 25.80 -1.29 4.79
CA LYS A 299 25.57 0.14 4.98
C LYS A 299 25.37 0.52 6.45
N LEU A 300 24.76 -0.38 7.23
CA LEU A 300 24.60 -0.27 8.67
C LEU A 300 25.95 -0.40 9.41
N GLY A 301 26.93 -1.07 8.81
CA GLY A 301 28.25 -1.27 9.39
C GLY A 301 28.18 -1.87 10.79
N SER A 302 28.92 -1.32 11.74
CA SER A 302 29.00 -1.84 13.11
C SER A 302 27.74 -1.65 13.98
N SER A 303 26.76 -0.88 13.49
CA SER A 303 25.52 -0.62 14.22
C SER A 303 24.53 -1.78 14.17
N LEU A 304 24.60 -2.63 13.14
CA LEU A 304 23.81 -3.86 13.03
C LEU A 304 24.72 -5.08 13.24
N ARG A 305 24.38 -5.94 14.20
CA ARG A 305 25.21 -7.11 14.56
C ARG A 305 24.39 -8.39 14.54
N ALA A 306 25.06 -9.53 14.35
CA ALA A 306 24.40 -10.81 14.58
C ALA A 306 23.94 -10.88 16.04
N HIS A 307 22.76 -11.45 16.29
CA HIS A 307 22.25 -11.63 17.63
C HIS A 307 23.21 -12.49 18.47
N PRO A 308 23.60 -12.08 19.70
CA PRO A 308 24.62 -12.78 20.49
C PRO A 308 24.25 -14.21 20.87
N HIS A 309 22.96 -14.52 20.90
CA HIS A 309 22.42 -15.84 21.22
C HIS A 309 21.83 -16.56 20.00
N SER A 310 22.27 -16.25 18.77
CA SER A 310 21.72 -16.86 17.55
C SER A 310 21.70 -18.39 17.58
N SER A 311 22.79 -19.03 18.03
CA SER A 311 22.87 -20.49 18.15
C SER A 311 21.89 -21.08 19.17
N ALA A 312 21.70 -20.41 20.31
CA ALA A 312 20.76 -20.85 21.34
C ALA A 312 19.30 -20.67 20.89
N LEU A 313 19.01 -19.60 20.15
CA LEU A 313 17.68 -19.31 19.62
C LEU A 313 17.30 -20.24 18.45
N ASN A 314 18.28 -20.65 17.65
CA ASN A 314 18.09 -21.64 16.60
C ASN A 314 18.10 -23.10 17.12
N SER A 315 18.38 -23.34 18.40
CA SER A 315 18.38 -24.70 18.95
C SER A 315 16.98 -25.32 18.93
N PHE A 316 16.87 -26.54 18.41
CA PHE A 316 15.64 -27.35 18.37
C PHE A 316 15.48 -28.31 19.56
N GLU A 317 16.42 -28.29 20.51
CA GLU A 317 16.39 -29.16 21.67
C GLU A 317 15.14 -28.91 22.54
N SER A 318 14.65 -29.95 23.21
CA SER A 318 13.42 -29.88 24.03
C SER A 318 13.53 -28.96 25.26
N GLY A 319 14.73 -28.48 25.58
CA GLY A 319 15.00 -27.45 26.61
C GLY A 319 15.39 -26.08 26.05
N SER A 320 15.37 -25.91 24.72
CA SER A 320 15.67 -24.63 24.09
C SER A 320 14.66 -23.55 24.49
N LEU A 321 15.11 -22.30 24.46
CA LEU A 321 14.30 -21.15 24.87
C LEU A 321 12.99 -21.00 24.08
N LEU A 322 13.00 -21.40 22.80
CA LEU A 322 11.81 -21.34 21.94
C LEU A 322 10.94 -22.60 22.01
N ALA A 323 11.34 -23.67 22.72
CA ALA A 323 10.59 -24.94 22.72
C ALA A 323 9.13 -24.76 23.16
N SER A 324 8.88 -24.05 24.26
CA SER A 324 7.53 -23.79 24.77
C SER A 324 6.71 -22.89 23.84
N PHE A 325 7.34 -21.92 23.20
CA PHE A 325 6.70 -21.05 22.20
C PHE A 325 6.34 -21.83 20.94
N ARG A 326 7.23 -22.69 20.44
CA ARG A 326 6.96 -23.58 19.30
C ARG A 326 5.76 -24.49 19.57
N ASP A 327 5.71 -25.11 20.75
CA ASP A 327 4.59 -25.96 21.15
C ASP A 327 3.28 -25.17 21.26
N SER A 328 3.35 -23.95 21.78
CA SER A 328 2.17 -23.08 21.93
C SER A 328 1.66 -22.55 20.59
N VAL A 329 2.57 -22.16 19.69
CA VAL A 329 2.25 -21.82 18.31
C VAL A 329 1.61 -23.02 17.61
N GLN A 330 2.25 -24.19 17.63
CA GLN A 330 1.73 -25.41 16.99
C GLN A 330 0.35 -25.80 17.50
N ARG A 331 0.14 -25.73 18.83
CA ARG A 331 -1.15 -26.02 19.45
C ARG A 331 -2.21 -25.01 19.04
N THR A 332 -1.86 -23.73 18.95
CA THR A 332 -2.79 -22.64 18.63
C THR A 332 -3.20 -22.68 17.16
N ILE A 333 -2.23 -22.79 16.24
CA ILE A 333 -2.50 -22.82 14.80
C ILE A 333 -3.28 -24.06 14.35
N SER A 334 -3.18 -25.16 15.11
CA SER A 334 -3.95 -26.39 14.86
C SER A 334 -5.44 -26.27 15.25
N ARG A 335 -5.85 -25.22 15.98
CA ARG A 335 -7.26 -25.01 16.34
C ARG A 335 -8.05 -24.49 15.14
N ALA A 336 -9.29 -24.96 14.99
CA ALA A 336 -10.17 -24.61 13.87
C ALA A 336 -10.42 -23.09 13.72
N GLN A 337 -10.45 -22.33 14.81
CA GLN A 337 -10.61 -20.88 14.74
C GLN A 337 -9.42 -20.20 14.05
N HIS A 338 -8.20 -20.70 14.27
CA HIS A 338 -6.98 -20.09 13.73
C HIS A 338 -6.61 -20.63 12.34
N SER A 339 -7.13 -21.79 11.94
CA SER A 339 -6.98 -22.25 10.56
C SER A 339 -7.66 -21.28 9.58
N GLN A 340 -8.80 -20.69 9.95
CA GLN A 340 -9.44 -19.64 9.16
C GLN A 340 -8.56 -18.38 9.06
N ASN A 341 -7.90 -17.98 10.15
CA ASN A 341 -6.98 -16.84 10.13
C ASN A 341 -5.79 -17.11 9.20
N ILE A 342 -5.20 -18.31 9.26
CA ILE A 342 -4.09 -18.72 8.38
C ILE A 342 -4.56 -18.71 6.92
N HIS A 343 -5.78 -19.17 6.65
CA HIS A 343 -6.38 -19.09 5.33
C HIS A 343 -6.55 -17.63 4.86
N THR A 344 -6.98 -16.72 5.73
CA THR A 344 -7.05 -15.29 5.40
C THR A 344 -5.67 -14.71 5.12
N VAL A 345 -4.64 -15.04 5.90
CA VAL A 345 -3.25 -14.62 5.61
C VAL A 345 -2.83 -15.14 4.23
N TYR A 346 -3.13 -16.41 3.92
CA TYR A 346 -2.85 -17.02 2.63
C TYR A 346 -3.54 -16.28 1.47
N GLU A 347 -4.83 -16.00 1.57
CA GLU A 347 -5.58 -15.25 0.55
C GLU A 347 -5.01 -13.83 0.34
N GLU A 348 -4.67 -13.14 1.41
CA GLU A 348 -4.10 -11.79 1.34
C GLU A 348 -2.74 -11.75 0.63
N LEU A 349 -1.88 -12.72 0.94
CA LEU A 349 -0.58 -12.88 0.28
C LEU A 349 -0.71 -13.17 -1.23
N LEU A 350 -1.78 -13.86 -1.64
CA LEU A 350 -2.06 -14.10 -3.06
C LEU A 350 -2.63 -12.87 -3.78
N GLU A 351 -3.54 -12.13 -3.13
CA GLU A 351 -4.26 -11.00 -3.72
C GLU A 351 -3.35 -9.79 -3.95
N LEU A 352 -2.49 -9.48 -3.00
CA LEU A 352 -1.63 -8.30 -3.06
C LEU A 352 -0.17 -8.74 -2.94
N PRO A 353 0.68 -8.46 -3.96
CA PRO A 353 2.11 -8.63 -3.85
C PRO A 353 2.59 -8.06 -2.51
N VAL A 354 3.35 -8.83 -1.73
CA VAL A 354 4.14 -8.28 -0.64
C VAL A 354 5.26 -7.45 -1.27
N ASN A 355 4.91 -6.33 -1.90
CA ASN A 355 5.80 -5.37 -2.55
C ASN A 355 6.67 -4.60 -1.56
N TYR A 356 6.68 -5.03 -0.30
CA TYR A 356 7.23 -4.30 0.82
C TYR A 356 8.29 -5.09 1.56
N THR A 357 8.53 -6.36 1.25
CA THR A 357 9.75 -7.08 1.62
C THR A 357 10.45 -7.55 0.34
N THR A 358 11.76 -7.33 0.23
CA THR A 358 12.50 -7.50 -1.05
C THR A 358 12.46 -8.90 -1.63
N HIS A 359 12.17 -9.92 -0.81
CA HIS A 359 12.26 -11.32 -1.21
C HIS A 359 11.00 -11.93 -1.80
N VAL A 360 9.83 -11.37 -1.49
CA VAL A 360 8.57 -11.85 -2.07
C VAL A 360 8.11 -10.87 -3.16
N GLY A 361 9.04 -10.56 -4.07
CA GLY A 361 8.82 -9.67 -5.20
C GLY A 361 7.93 -10.32 -6.26
N PHE A 362 6.61 -10.27 -6.07
CA PHE A 362 5.65 -10.86 -7.03
C PHE A 362 5.39 -10.00 -8.28
N ALA A 363 6.11 -8.89 -8.46
CA ALA A 363 5.82 -7.92 -9.52
C ALA A 363 5.97 -8.49 -10.94
N ASN A 364 6.77 -9.56 -11.11
CA ASN A 364 7.02 -10.20 -12.41
C ASN A 364 6.75 -11.72 -12.43
N GLN A 365 6.22 -12.29 -11.34
CA GLN A 365 5.99 -13.73 -11.26
C GLN A 365 4.68 -14.12 -11.94
N SER A 366 4.68 -15.28 -12.61
CA SER A 366 3.43 -15.88 -13.10
C SER A 366 2.46 -16.17 -11.95
N ARG A 367 1.19 -16.42 -12.27
CA ARG A 367 0.18 -16.79 -11.26
C ARG A 367 0.62 -18.05 -10.52
N GLU A 368 1.16 -19.01 -11.24
CA GLU A 368 1.60 -20.31 -10.75
C GLU A 368 2.81 -20.15 -9.83
N GLU A 369 3.80 -19.35 -10.23
CA GLU A 369 4.96 -19.01 -9.39
C GLU A 369 4.53 -18.29 -8.10
N ARG A 370 3.58 -17.37 -8.18
CA ARG A 370 3.05 -16.68 -7.00
C ARG A 370 2.40 -17.66 -6.04
N ILE A 371 1.52 -18.53 -6.55
CA ILE A 371 0.84 -19.54 -5.73
C ILE A 371 1.87 -20.47 -5.09
N ASP A 372 2.88 -20.91 -5.83
CA ASP A 372 3.98 -21.73 -5.33
C ASP A 372 4.76 -21.05 -4.21
N VAL A 373 5.16 -19.78 -4.39
CA VAL A 373 5.87 -19.00 -3.38
C VAL A 373 5.04 -18.81 -2.11
N VAL A 374 3.75 -18.46 -2.24
CA VAL A 374 2.86 -18.28 -1.08
C VAL A 374 2.58 -19.61 -0.38
N ASN A 375 2.35 -20.70 -1.13
CA ASN A 375 2.20 -22.05 -0.56
C ASN A 375 3.42 -22.44 0.26
N LYS A 376 4.63 -22.25 -0.29
CA LYS A 376 5.88 -22.53 0.42
C LYS A 376 6.05 -21.68 1.66
N PHE A 377 5.70 -20.40 1.59
CA PHE A 377 5.77 -19.50 2.74
C PHE A 377 4.82 -19.96 3.85
N VAL A 378 3.53 -20.14 3.55
CA VAL A 378 2.53 -20.56 4.54
C VAL A 378 2.85 -21.93 5.11
N ALA A 379 3.31 -22.88 4.29
CA ALA A 379 3.76 -24.18 4.77
C ALA A 379 4.94 -24.05 5.73
N ARG A 380 5.99 -23.33 5.35
CA ARG A 380 7.19 -23.16 6.20
C ARG A 380 6.92 -22.41 7.49
N VAL A 381 5.99 -21.46 7.49
CA VAL A 381 5.67 -20.62 8.65
C VAL A 381 4.67 -21.27 9.61
N PHE A 382 3.65 -21.96 9.08
CA PHE A 382 2.53 -22.46 9.88
C PHE A 382 2.48 -23.99 9.99
N LEU A 383 3.30 -24.74 9.25
CA LEU A 383 3.33 -26.19 9.32
C LEU A 383 4.72 -26.64 9.75
N ARG A 384 4.91 -26.89 11.06
CA ARG A 384 6.12 -27.56 11.56
C ARG A 384 6.04 -29.05 11.23
N GLY A 385 6.79 -29.51 10.24
CA GLY A 385 6.92 -30.94 9.97
C GLY A 385 7.84 -31.60 11.00
N ARG A 386 7.51 -32.78 11.55
CA ARG A 386 8.53 -33.62 12.18
C ARG A 386 9.31 -34.34 11.08
N THR A 387 10.42 -35.00 11.41
CA THR A 387 11.12 -35.88 10.45
C THR A 387 10.53 -37.29 10.42
N GLN A 388 9.78 -37.67 11.47
CA GLN A 388 9.15 -38.99 11.65
C GLN A 388 7.73 -39.09 11.05
N ASP A 389 7.07 -37.98 10.77
CA ASP A 389 5.76 -37.88 10.07
C ASP A 389 5.94 -37.65 8.55
N GLY A 390 7.19 -37.74 8.07
CA GLY A 390 7.52 -37.74 6.66
C GLY A 390 7.46 -36.35 6.04
N SER A 391 7.96 -35.29 6.66
CA SER A 391 8.16 -33.96 6.04
C SER A 391 9.14 -33.91 4.85
N ALA A 392 9.41 -35.06 4.22
CA ALA A 392 9.52 -35.17 2.77
C ALA A 392 8.18 -34.92 2.01
N ARG A 393 7.05 -34.74 2.73
CA ARG A 393 5.66 -34.60 2.23
C ARG A 393 5.11 -33.17 2.19
N PHE A 394 5.88 -32.19 2.63
CA PHE A 394 5.79 -30.85 2.04
C PHE A 394 7.03 -30.64 1.18
N PRO A 395 7.21 -31.40 0.07
CA PRO A 395 8.06 -30.89 -0.96
C PRO A 395 7.49 -29.52 -1.34
N VAL A 396 8.30 -28.71 -1.99
CA VAL A 396 7.87 -27.58 -2.83
C VAL A 396 6.55 -27.86 -3.62
N ASN A 397 6.19 -29.13 -3.83
CA ASN A 397 4.98 -29.64 -4.47
C ASN A 397 3.86 -30.15 -3.52
N GLY A 398 3.77 -29.71 -2.27
CA GLY A 398 2.66 -30.08 -1.36
C GLY A 398 1.29 -29.74 -1.96
N GLN A 399 0.26 -30.55 -1.66
CA GLN A 399 -1.10 -30.35 -2.17
C GLN A 399 -1.55 -28.92 -1.84
N ALA A 400 -1.76 -28.11 -2.88
CA ALA A 400 -2.11 -26.70 -2.71
C ALA A 400 -3.27 -26.57 -1.72
N LEU A 401 -3.18 -25.64 -0.77
CA LEU A 401 -4.32 -25.31 0.08
C LEU A 401 -5.51 -25.04 -0.84
N PRO A 402 -6.67 -25.70 -0.62
CA PRO A 402 -7.80 -25.55 -1.52
C PRO A 402 -8.18 -24.07 -1.57
N ILE A 403 -7.92 -23.43 -2.71
CA ILE A 403 -8.30 -22.05 -2.93
C ILE A 403 -9.82 -22.04 -2.99
N PHE A 404 -10.47 -21.46 -1.98
CA PHE A 404 -11.93 -21.36 -2.00
C PHE A 404 -12.38 -20.57 -3.24
N GLY A 405 -13.54 -20.95 -3.80
CA GLY A 405 -14.05 -20.40 -5.06
C GLY A 405 -14.24 -18.87 -5.08
N LYS A 406 -14.21 -18.20 -3.92
CA LYS A 406 -14.18 -16.73 -3.82
C LYS A 406 -12.80 -16.16 -4.12
N ALA A 407 -11.75 -16.67 -3.48
CA ALA A 407 -10.36 -16.31 -3.78
C ALA A 407 -10.00 -16.70 -5.21
N GLN A 408 -10.45 -17.86 -5.69
CA GLN A 408 -10.23 -18.25 -7.09
C GLN A 408 -10.86 -17.25 -8.07
N ARG A 409 -12.12 -16.85 -7.86
CA ARG A 409 -12.77 -15.81 -8.71
C ARG A 409 -12.06 -14.47 -8.64
N ARG A 410 -11.57 -14.07 -7.46
CA ARG A 410 -10.79 -12.84 -7.30
C ARG A 410 -9.44 -12.91 -8.00
N LEU A 411 -8.72 -14.02 -7.85
CA LEU A 411 -7.46 -14.27 -8.56
C LEU A 411 -7.69 -14.32 -10.08
N GLU A 412 -8.74 -14.97 -10.55
CA GLU A 412 -9.12 -14.93 -11.97
C GLU A 412 -9.46 -13.50 -12.43
N THR A 413 -10.06 -12.68 -11.59
CA THR A 413 -10.29 -11.25 -11.94
C THR A 413 -8.98 -10.46 -12.01
N VAL A 414 -8.00 -10.79 -11.16
CA VAL A 414 -6.68 -10.16 -11.13
C VAL A 414 -5.80 -10.63 -12.29
N PHE A 415 -5.84 -11.91 -12.64
CA PHE A 415 -4.94 -12.54 -13.62
C PHE A 415 -5.55 -12.74 -15.01
N ASN A 416 -6.83 -13.10 -15.11
CA ASN A 416 -7.50 -13.44 -16.36
C ASN A 416 -8.29 -12.28 -16.95
N LYS A 417 -8.01 -11.02 -16.59
CA LYS A 417 -8.72 -9.88 -17.19
C LYS A 417 -8.40 -9.88 -18.70
N PRO A 418 -9.30 -10.38 -19.58
CA PRO A 418 -9.00 -10.49 -20.98
C PRO A 418 -9.10 -9.08 -21.55
N SER A 419 -8.15 -8.68 -22.37
CA SER A 419 -8.37 -7.61 -23.34
C SER A 419 -9.58 -8.00 -24.21
N GLN A 420 -10.78 -7.54 -23.84
CA GLN A 420 -12.01 -7.91 -24.51
C GLN A 420 -12.07 -7.26 -25.91
N PRO A 421 -12.31 -8.02 -26.99
CA PRO A 421 -12.64 -7.47 -28.29
C PRO A 421 -14.08 -6.96 -28.29
N THR A 422 -14.28 -5.71 -28.70
CA THR A 422 -15.59 -5.08 -28.87
C THR A 422 -16.43 -5.85 -29.90
N LYS A 423 -17.55 -6.40 -29.42
CA LYS A 423 -18.57 -7.12 -30.19
C LYS A 423 -19.49 -6.09 -30.87
N THR A 424 -19.42 -5.97 -32.20
CA THR A 424 -20.39 -5.22 -33.01
C THR A 424 -21.63 -6.08 -33.27
N THR A 425 -22.80 -5.56 -32.86
CA THR A 425 -24.12 -6.11 -33.22
C THR A 425 -24.52 -5.56 -34.59
N PRO A 426 -24.97 -6.38 -35.57
CA PRO A 426 -25.44 -5.88 -36.86
C PRO A 426 -26.87 -5.37 -36.79
N ALA A 427 -27.09 -4.18 -37.35
CA ALA A 427 -28.41 -3.59 -37.54
C ALA A 427 -29.20 -4.34 -38.63
N ALA A 428 -30.47 -4.59 -38.32
CA ALA A 428 -31.48 -5.04 -39.26
C ALA A 428 -31.74 -3.97 -40.34
N ILE A 429 -31.75 -4.38 -41.62
CA ILE A 429 -32.27 -3.57 -42.72
C ILE A 429 -33.39 -4.36 -43.40
N GLY A 430 -34.56 -3.71 -43.46
CA GLY A 430 -35.78 -4.23 -44.02
C GLY A 430 -35.80 -4.29 -45.55
N SER A 431 -36.64 -5.21 -46.01
CA SER A 431 -37.11 -5.48 -47.36
C SER A 431 -37.51 -4.23 -48.17
N VAL A 432 -36.91 -4.06 -49.36
CA VAL A 432 -37.53 -3.34 -50.48
C VAL A 432 -37.31 -4.10 -51.81
N LYS A 433 -38.42 -4.17 -52.54
CA LYS A 433 -38.84 -4.83 -53.79
C LYS A 433 -37.89 -4.73 -55.01
N PRO A 434 -37.88 -5.72 -55.93
CA PRO A 434 -36.98 -5.74 -57.09
C PRO A 434 -37.53 -5.00 -58.32
N SER A 435 -36.64 -4.41 -59.10
CA SER A 435 -36.91 -3.92 -60.47
C SER A 435 -35.63 -3.94 -61.32
N PRO A 436 -35.73 -3.95 -62.66
CA PRO A 436 -35.12 -4.99 -63.46
C PRO A 436 -33.84 -4.56 -64.18
N ILE A 437 -33.08 -5.60 -64.53
CA ILE A 437 -31.89 -5.64 -65.39
C ILE A 437 -32.10 -4.81 -66.67
N PRO A 438 -31.07 -4.04 -67.09
CA PRO A 438 -30.67 -4.03 -68.48
C PRO A 438 -29.21 -4.46 -68.71
N ARG A 439 -29.02 -4.86 -69.96
CA ARG A 439 -27.93 -5.62 -70.60
C ARG A 439 -26.54 -4.97 -70.63
N PRO A 440 -25.51 -5.78 -70.95
CA PRO A 440 -24.11 -5.43 -70.83
C PRO A 440 -23.61 -4.66 -72.06
N LEU A 441 -22.56 -3.86 -71.88
CA LEU A 441 -21.52 -3.66 -72.90
C LEU A 441 -20.33 -2.85 -72.35
N SER A 442 -19.17 -3.23 -72.88
CA SER A 442 -17.90 -2.49 -72.94
C SER A 442 -16.90 -2.75 -71.81
N GLU A 443 -16.14 -3.82 -72.00
CA GLU A 443 -14.76 -3.97 -71.56
C GLU A 443 -13.99 -2.66 -71.81
N THR A 444 -13.59 -2.02 -70.71
CA THR A 444 -12.57 -0.96 -70.75
C THR A 444 -11.33 -1.54 -70.08
N VAL A 445 -10.25 -1.60 -70.86
CA VAL A 445 -8.92 -2.05 -70.50
C VAL A 445 -8.50 -1.39 -69.17
N ALA A 446 -8.33 -2.21 -68.13
CA ALA A 446 -7.78 -1.78 -66.86
C ALA A 446 -6.29 -1.49 -67.04
N GLU A 447 -5.96 -0.21 -67.08
CA GLU A 447 -4.61 0.31 -66.96
C GLU A 447 -4.12 0.01 -65.53
N ASN A 448 -3.12 -0.87 -65.42
CA ASN A 448 -2.45 -1.24 -64.17
C ASN A 448 -1.67 -0.04 -63.61
N THR A 449 -2.35 0.91 -62.99
CA THR A 449 -1.72 1.85 -62.06
C THR A 449 -1.90 1.31 -60.63
N PRO A 450 -0.83 1.13 -59.84
CA PRO A 450 -0.94 0.77 -58.44
C PRO A 450 -1.91 1.73 -57.74
N PRO A 451 -2.84 1.26 -56.89
CA PRO A 451 -3.72 2.15 -56.15
C PRO A 451 -2.86 3.12 -55.34
N LYS A 452 -2.96 4.40 -55.70
CA LYS A 452 -2.30 5.52 -55.04
C LYS A 452 -2.56 5.38 -53.53
N PRO A 453 -1.53 5.34 -52.66
CA PRO A 453 -1.72 5.04 -51.25
C PRO A 453 -2.75 5.99 -50.64
N THR A 454 -3.83 5.38 -50.20
CA THR A 454 -5.05 6.00 -49.70
C THR A 454 -4.73 6.79 -48.44
N GLY A 455 -4.80 8.12 -48.52
CA GLY A 455 -4.90 9.07 -47.40
C GLY A 455 -3.78 9.02 -46.36
N SER A 456 -2.93 10.05 -46.34
CA SER A 456 -2.07 10.32 -45.17
C SER A 456 -2.94 10.41 -43.92
N LEU A 457 -2.76 9.46 -42.99
CA LEU A 457 -3.38 9.52 -41.67
C LEU A 457 -2.98 10.87 -41.06
N THR A 458 -3.98 11.69 -40.74
CA THR A 458 -3.78 13.02 -40.16
C THR A 458 -4.50 13.05 -38.82
N PHE A 459 -3.76 13.33 -37.75
CA PHE A 459 -4.36 13.60 -36.45
C PHE A 459 -5.14 14.91 -36.55
N THR A 460 -6.41 14.90 -36.17
CA THR A 460 -7.21 16.13 -36.16
C THR A 460 -7.38 16.58 -34.70
N PRO A 461 -6.76 17.68 -34.27
CA PRO A 461 -6.99 18.20 -32.92
C PRO A 461 -8.48 18.55 -32.73
N ARG A 462 -9.10 17.96 -31.71
CA ARG A 462 -10.50 18.21 -31.35
C ARG A 462 -10.57 18.98 -30.03
N PRO A 463 -11.30 20.10 -29.95
CA PRO A 463 -11.52 20.77 -28.67
C PRO A 463 -12.11 19.82 -27.62
N GLY A 464 -11.76 20.02 -26.35
CA GLY A 464 -12.28 19.22 -25.24
C GLY A 464 -11.21 18.48 -24.45
N ARG A 465 -11.67 17.49 -23.66
CA ARG A 465 -10.85 16.73 -22.70
C ARG A 465 -10.71 15.29 -23.16
N TRP A 466 -9.52 14.95 -23.61
CA TRP A 466 -9.23 13.67 -24.24
C TRP A 466 -8.21 12.87 -23.47
N ARG A 467 -8.44 11.58 -23.26
CA ARG A 467 -7.42 10.63 -22.83
C ARG A 467 -6.82 9.93 -24.05
N ILE A 468 -5.52 9.70 -24.01
CA ILE A 468 -4.79 8.88 -24.97
C ILE A 468 -4.08 7.79 -24.18
N THR A 469 -4.50 6.55 -24.41
CA THR A 469 -3.92 5.38 -23.74
C THR A 469 -2.75 4.89 -24.58
N LEU A 470 -1.56 4.85 -23.99
CA LEU A 470 -0.37 4.36 -24.66
C LEU A 470 -0.13 2.87 -24.33
N PRO A 471 0.05 2.01 -25.36
CA PRO A 471 0.46 0.62 -25.14
C PRO A 471 1.92 0.54 -24.69
N GLN A 472 2.75 1.49 -25.13
CA GLN A 472 4.16 1.59 -24.77
C GLN A 472 4.43 2.95 -24.15
N GLU A 473 4.93 2.98 -22.92
CA GLU A 473 5.31 4.23 -22.25
C GLU A 473 6.38 5.02 -23.04
N ALA A 474 7.17 4.32 -23.88
CA ALA A 474 8.15 4.87 -24.81
C ALA A 474 7.61 5.94 -25.75
N ASP A 475 6.35 5.81 -26.11
CA ASP A 475 5.71 6.72 -27.04
C ASP A 475 5.29 8.02 -26.38
N THR A 476 5.46 8.18 -25.06
CA THR A 476 4.99 9.38 -24.37
C THR A 476 5.75 10.63 -24.78
N ILE A 477 7.08 10.60 -24.79
CA ILE A 477 7.89 11.77 -25.23
C ILE A 477 7.63 12.10 -26.71
N PRO A 478 7.66 11.13 -27.64
CA PRO A 478 7.26 11.36 -29.03
C PRO A 478 5.85 11.94 -29.18
N LEU A 479 4.88 11.43 -28.41
CA LEU A 479 3.50 11.89 -28.45
C LEU A 479 3.36 13.32 -27.92
N ILE A 480 3.98 13.66 -26.78
CA ILE A 480 3.97 15.03 -26.25
C ILE A 480 4.57 15.99 -27.27
N SER A 481 5.72 15.61 -27.86
CA SER A 481 6.38 16.44 -28.86
C SER A 481 5.52 16.66 -30.10
N TYR A 482 4.85 15.59 -30.56
CA TYR A 482 3.91 15.61 -31.68
C TYR A 482 2.68 16.47 -31.39
N LEU A 483 2.00 16.26 -30.26
CA LEU A 483 0.84 17.06 -29.86
C LEU A 483 1.22 18.53 -29.74
N ALA A 484 2.35 18.83 -29.10
CA ALA A 484 2.83 20.19 -28.98
C ALA A 484 3.20 20.84 -30.32
N SER A 485 3.51 20.08 -31.38
CA SER A 485 3.68 20.64 -32.73
C SER A 485 2.36 20.89 -33.46
N GLN A 486 1.25 20.31 -33.01
CA GLN A 486 -0.09 20.55 -33.59
C GLN A 486 -0.76 21.83 -33.05
N HIS A 487 -0.15 22.44 -32.03
CA HIS A 487 -0.70 23.55 -31.27
C HIS A 487 0.33 24.67 -31.22
N ALA A 488 -0.09 25.94 -31.38
CA ALA A 488 0.88 27.04 -31.36
C ALA A 488 1.45 27.17 -29.94
N LYS A 489 0.60 27.25 -28.92
CA LYS A 489 1.00 27.28 -27.51
C LYS A 489 0.54 26.02 -26.79
N SER A 490 1.50 25.26 -26.26
CA SER A 490 1.23 24.06 -25.47
C SER A 490 1.84 24.18 -24.09
N MET A 491 1.15 23.63 -23.10
CA MET A 491 1.68 23.43 -21.76
C MET A 491 1.70 21.93 -21.47
N CYS A 492 2.80 21.43 -20.91
CA CYS A 492 2.94 20.04 -20.50
C CYS A 492 3.18 19.96 -18.99
N CYS A 493 2.29 19.24 -18.29
CA CYS A 493 2.43 18.93 -16.88
C CYS A 493 2.95 17.50 -16.71
N ILE A 494 4.14 17.35 -16.14
CA ILE A 494 4.76 16.05 -15.89
C ILE A 494 4.47 15.63 -14.45
N SER A 495 3.52 14.71 -14.27
CA SER A 495 2.96 14.39 -12.94
C SER A 495 3.85 13.56 -12.02
N HIS A 496 4.96 13.07 -12.56
CA HIS A 496 5.87 12.17 -11.88
C HIS A 496 7.26 12.76 -11.69
N THR A 497 7.41 14.09 -11.80
CA THR A 497 8.71 14.73 -11.55
C THR A 497 8.63 15.82 -10.49
N GLN A 498 9.65 15.87 -9.64
CA GLN A 498 9.91 17.02 -8.74
C GLN A 498 10.62 18.18 -9.44
N SER A 499 10.96 18.05 -10.72
CA SER A 499 11.55 19.12 -11.54
C SER A 499 11.28 18.85 -13.02
N ALA A 500 10.67 19.81 -13.70
CA ALA A 500 10.52 19.76 -15.15
C ALA A 500 11.83 20.09 -15.90
N PHE A 501 12.81 20.67 -15.21
CA PHE A 501 14.03 21.21 -15.83
C PHE A 501 14.77 20.23 -16.75
N PRO A 502 15.06 18.97 -16.35
CA PRO A 502 15.82 18.04 -17.19
C PRO A 502 15.07 17.61 -18.45
N TYR A 503 13.74 17.56 -18.38
CA TYR A 503 12.89 17.27 -19.55
C TYR A 503 12.90 18.45 -20.54
N GLY A 504 13.14 19.67 -20.06
CA GLY A 504 13.29 20.86 -20.89
C GLY A 504 14.41 20.77 -21.91
N ASP A 505 15.56 20.21 -21.55
CA ASP A 505 16.68 19.97 -22.48
C ASP A 505 16.31 18.96 -23.57
N LEU A 506 15.64 17.88 -23.18
CA LEU A 506 15.18 16.86 -24.11
C LEU A 506 14.19 17.45 -25.12
N PHE A 507 13.15 18.13 -24.64
CA PHE A 507 12.14 18.72 -25.51
C PHE A 507 12.73 19.80 -26.40
N ALA A 508 13.67 20.61 -25.91
CA ALA A 508 14.37 21.61 -26.72
C ALA A 508 15.18 20.97 -27.85
N THR A 509 15.70 19.76 -27.64
CA THR A 509 16.49 19.04 -28.64
C THR A 509 15.61 18.40 -29.73
N ILE A 510 14.42 17.91 -29.37
CA ILE A 510 13.55 17.14 -30.30
C ILE A 510 12.51 18.01 -31.01
N SER A 511 12.32 19.24 -30.57
CA SER A 511 11.32 20.17 -31.11
C SER A 511 11.95 21.33 -31.86
N THR A 512 11.14 22.01 -32.65
CA THR A 512 11.53 23.22 -33.38
C THR A 512 10.92 24.49 -32.76
N TYR A 513 10.17 24.35 -31.67
CA TYR A 513 9.50 25.44 -30.96
C TYR A 513 10.25 25.78 -29.68
N GLU A 514 9.98 26.97 -29.13
CA GLU A 514 10.62 27.40 -27.89
C GLU A 514 10.16 26.54 -26.72
N VAL A 515 11.09 26.03 -25.92
CA VAL A 515 10.78 25.22 -24.73
C VAL A 515 11.08 26.02 -23.46
N ILE A 516 10.01 26.42 -22.77
CA ILE A 516 10.09 27.17 -21.51
C ILE A 516 10.12 26.18 -20.36
N ARG A 517 11.17 26.27 -19.54
CA ARG A 517 11.44 25.33 -18.45
C ARG A 517 11.02 25.96 -17.12
N SER A 518 10.41 25.17 -16.26
CA SER A 518 10.19 25.54 -14.86
C SER A 518 11.13 24.77 -13.94
N GLY A 519 11.64 25.46 -12.92
CA GLY A 519 12.35 24.85 -11.81
C GLY A 519 11.41 24.43 -10.68
N LYS A 520 11.99 23.95 -9.58
CA LYS A 520 11.21 23.43 -8.43
C LYS A 520 10.49 24.50 -7.61
N LYS A 521 11.05 25.71 -7.57
CA LYS A 521 10.59 26.81 -6.71
C LYS A 521 9.39 27.51 -7.36
N LEU A 522 8.38 27.88 -6.56
CA LEU A 522 7.19 28.60 -7.03
C LEU A 522 7.55 29.82 -7.89
N ARG A 523 8.50 30.65 -7.45
CA ARG A 523 8.98 31.83 -8.22
C ARG A 523 9.46 31.47 -9.63
N SER A 524 10.10 30.31 -9.80
CA SER A 524 10.57 29.83 -11.11
C SER A 524 9.42 29.37 -11.99
N ILE A 525 8.43 28.69 -11.42
CA ILE A 525 7.17 28.32 -12.11
C ILE A 525 6.45 29.60 -12.57
N GLU A 526 6.28 30.56 -11.67
CA GLU A 526 5.63 31.84 -11.97
C GLU A 526 6.35 32.65 -13.04
N HIS A 527 7.67 32.64 -13.03
CA HIS A 527 8.48 33.26 -14.08
C HIS A 527 8.26 32.55 -15.43
N ALA A 528 8.26 31.22 -15.45
CA ALA A 528 7.99 30.44 -16.65
C ALA A 528 6.58 30.69 -17.21
N LEU A 529 5.57 30.73 -16.34
CA LEU A 529 4.17 31.05 -16.71
C LEU A 529 4.05 32.49 -17.24
N GLY A 530 4.72 33.44 -16.59
CA GLY A 530 4.79 34.82 -17.04
C GLY A 530 5.45 34.94 -18.40
N HIS A 531 6.56 34.22 -18.63
CA HIS A 531 7.22 34.16 -19.93
C HIS A 531 6.29 33.60 -21.00
N PHE A 532 5.66 32.46 -20.73
CA PHE A 532 4.76 31.76 -21.65
C PHE A 532 3.53 32.60 -22.06
N SER A 533 3.02 33.40 -21.11
CA SER A 533 1.85 34.26 -21.31
C SER A 533 2.15 35.52 -22.13
N LYS A 534 3.43 35.88 -22.36
CA LYS A 534 3.78 37.04 -23.19
C LYS A 534 3.23 36.87 -24.61
N HIS A 535 2.63 37.94 -25.14
CA HIS A 535 2.00 37.97 -26.46
C HIS A 535 2.97 37.74 -27.64
N GLY A 536 4.29 37.85 -27.42
CA GLY A 536 5.31 37.67 -28.47
C GLY A 536 5.65 36.22 -28.83
N LEU A 537 5.29 35.24 -28.00
CA LEU A 537 5.53 33.82 -28.30
C LEU A 537 4.55 33.32 -29.36
N ARG A 538 5.02 33.13 -30.60
CA ARG A 538 4.23 32.57 -31.69
C ARG A 538 4.00 31.08 -31.54
N SER A 539 5.00 30.35 -31.07
CA SER A 539 4.86 28.95 -30.69
C SER A 539 5.78 28.58 -29.54
N GLY A 540 5.33 27.67 -28.68
CA GLY A 540 6.15 27.22 -27.56
C GLY A 540 5.51 26.14 -26.70
N LEU A 541 6.37 25.39 -26.01
CA LEU A 541 6.03 24.37 -25.03
C LEU A 541 6.50 24.80 -23.64
N CYS A 542 5.58 25.05 -22.72
CA CYS A 542 5.92 25.29 -21.31
C CYS A 542 5.83 23.99 -20.51
N ILE A 543 6.93 23.57 -19.88
CA ILE A 543 6.97 22.33 -19.10
C ILE A 543 6.90 22.65 -17.61
N LEU A 544 5.90 22.08 -16.94
CA LEU A 544 5.59 22.23 -15.52
C LEU A 544 5.75 20.91 -14.77
N GLN A 545 6.14 21.01 -13.50
CA GLN A 545 6.09 19.90 -12.56
C GLN A 545 4.66 19.68 -12.08
N GLY A 546 4.21 18.42 -12.01
CA GLY A 546 2.89 18.07 -11.45
C GLY A 546 2.94 17.59 -10.00
N VAL A 547 4.13 17.39 -9.42
CA VAL A 547 4.34 16.97 -8.03
C VAL A 547 4.63 18.19 -7.16
N GLY A 548 3.66 18.59 -6.34
CA GLY A 548 3.90 19.62 -5.33
C GLY A 548 2.61 20.12 -4.72
N SER A 549 2.38 19.74 -3.47
CA SER A 549 1.48 20.44 -2.55
C SER A 549 2.08 21.81 -2.23
N LEU A 550 1.99 22.73 -3.19
CA LEU A 550 2.17 24.15 -2.92
C LEU A 550 0.87 24.58 -2.26
N GLY A 551 0.77 24.32 -0.96
CA GLY A 551 -0.49 24.25 -0.20
C GLY A 551 -1.50 25.30 -0.62
N THR A 552 -2.71 24.85 -0.99
CA THR A 552 -3.99 25.54 -1.31
C THR A 552 -4.01 26.87 -2.09
N HIS A 553 -2.90 27.59 -2.21
CA HIS A 553 -2.79 28.87 -2.88
C HIS A 553 -2.48 28.62 -4.36
N SER A 554 -3.53 28.53 -5.17
CA SER A 554 -3.42 28.59 -6.63
C SER A 554 -2.58 29.80 -7.03
N SER A 555 -1.49 29.62 -7.79
CA SER A 555 -0.73 30.77 -8.26
C SER A 555 -1.64 31.64 -9.15
N PRO A 556 -1.84 32.94 -8.83
CA PRO A 556 -2.74 33.81 -9.58
C PRO A 556 -2.32 33.93 -11.05
N LYS A 557 -1.04 33.71 -11.36
CA LYS A 557 -0.51 33.72 -12.73
C LYS A 557 -1.01 32.54 -13.56
N PHE A 558 -1.24 31.36 -12.98
CA PHE A 558 -1.76 30.22 -13.73
C PHE A 558 -3.17 30.48 -14.30
N LYS A 559 -4.02 31.15 -13.52
CA LYS A 559 -5.37 31.55 -13.96
C LYS A 559 -5.35 32.50 -15.16
N GLN A 560 -4.25 33.22 -15.37
CA GLN A 560 -4.07 34.16 -16.49
C GLN A 560 -3.51 33.50 -17.75
N VAL A 561 -3.00 32.28 -17.65
CA VAL A 561 -2.44 31.57 -18.81
C VAL A 561 -3.54 31.20 -19.79
N LYS A 562 -3.31 31.52 -21.06
CA LYS A 562 -4.10 31.03 -22.20
C LYS A 562 -3.19 30.32 -23.18
N ALA A 563 -3.56 29.11 -23.57
CA ALA A 563 -2.83 28.31 -24.56
C ALA A 563 -3.79 27.43 -25.35
N ASP A 564 -3.33 26.86 -26.46
CA ASP A 564 -4.17 26.01 -27.30
C ASP A 564 -4.37 24.63 -26.68
N ALA A 565 -3.32 24.12 -26.02
CA ALA A 565 -3.30 22.79 -25.43
C ALA A 565 -2.68 22.72 -24.03
N LEU A 566 -3.28 21.89 -23.18
CA LEU A 566 -2.69 21.38 -21.95
C LEU A 566 -2.52 19.87 -22.06
N ILE A 567 -1.31 19.38 -21.82
CA ILE A 567 -0.94 17.98 -21.94
C ILE A 567 -0.52 17.48 -20.55
N TYR A 568 -1.26 16.53 -20.00
CA TYR A 568 -0.90 15.82 -18.78
C TYR A 568 -0.13 14.56 -19.14
N TRP A 569 1.13 14.49 -18.70
CA TRP A 569 1.89 13.25 -18.69
C TRP A 569 1.69 12.56 -17.34
N GLY A 570 0.68 11.69 -17.28
CA GLY A 570 0.14 11.13 -16.05
C GLY A 570 -0.75 12.13 -15.29
N LEU A 571 -1.48 11.62 -14.29
CA LEU A 571 -2.39 12.45 -13.50
C LEU A 571 -1.61 13.21 -12.41
N PRO A 572 -1.76 14.54 -12.25
CA PRO A 572 -1.12 15.29 -11.15
C PRO A 572 -1.63 14.83 -9.78
N ALA A 573 -1.07 15.36 -8.69
CA ALA A 573 -1.64 15.14 -7.36
C ALA A 573 -3.01 15.83 -7.25
N HIS A 574 -3.92 15.27 -6.44
CA HIS A 574 -5.31 15.77 -6.31
C HIS A 574 -5.37 17.21 -5.74
N ASP A 575 -4.39 17.58 -4.93
CA ASP A 575 -4.23 18.92 -4.36
C ASP A 575 -3.45 19.89 -5.26
N SER A 576 -3.04 19.46 -6.46
CA SER A 576 -2.35 20.30 -7.42
C SER A 576 -3.30 21.35 -8.02
N TYR A 577 -2.82 22.58 -8.18
CA TYR A 577 -3.54 23.61 -8.95
C TYR A 577 -3.66 23.26 -10.45
N LEU A 578 -2.91 22.24 -10.91
CA LEU A 578 -3.01 21.64 -12.23
C LEU A 578 -4.00 20.46 -12.25
N TRP A 579 -4.75 20.19 -11.18
CA TRP A 579 -5.76 19.14 -11.21
C TRP A 579 -6.81 19.44 -12.29
N PRO A 580 -7.24 18.44 -13.09
CA PRO A 580 -8.13 18.69 -14.23
C PRO A 580 -9.41 19.47 -13.91
N GLU A 581 -9.98 19.32 -12.71
CA GLU A 581 -11.21 20.06 -12.33
C GLU A 581 -10.97 21.56 -12.15
N GLN A 582 -9.73 21.99 -11.87
CA GLN A 582 -9.39 23.41 -11.71
C GLN A 582 -9.10 24.12 -13.04
N VAL A 583 -8.97 23.37 -14.14
CA VAL A 583 -8.63 23.91 -15.45
C VAL A 583 -9.89 24.21 -16.26
N THR A 584 -10.03 25.44 -16.76
CA THR A 584 -11.22 25.83 -17.55
C THR A 584 -10.96 25.72 -19.05
N GLN A 585 -12.02 25.47 -19.84
CA GLN A 585 -11.93 25.48 -21.32
C GLN A 585 -11.55 26.87 -21.87
N SER A 586 -11.81 27.95 -21.12
CA SER A 586 -11.37 29.31 -21.49
C SER A 586 -9.86 29.52 -21.39
N GLN A 587 -9.15 28.67 -20.64
CA GLN A 587 -7.68 28.69 -20.57
C GLN A 587 -7.04 27.81 -21.64
N PHE A 588 -7.65 26.65 -21.94
CA PHE A 588 -7.14 25.67 -22.88
C PHE A 588 -8.25 25.07 -23.74
N THR A 589 -8.12 25.21 -25.06
CA THR A 589 -9.06 24.64 -26.03
C THR A 589 -8.98 23.11 -26.06
N HIS A 590 -7.77 22.57 -25.89
CA HIS A 590 -7.50 21.14 -25.92
C HIS A 590 -6.85 20.70 -24.60
N VAL A 591 -7.35 19.63 -23.99
CA VAL A 591 -6.75 19.05 -22.79
C VAL A 591 -6.53 17.56 -23.03
N TYR A 592 -5.28 17.14 -23.06
CA TYR A 592 -4.89 15.75 -23.29
C TYR A 592 -4.37 15.12 -22.00
N LEU A 593 -4.86 13.93 -21.68
CA LEU A 593 -4.35 13.09 -20.59
C LEU A 593 -3.69 11.85 -21.19
N ILE A 594 -2.37 11.81 -21.14
CA ILE A 594 -1.58 10.69 -21.64
C ILE A 594 -1.32 9.72 -20.49
N ILE A 595 -1.79 8.49 -20.65
CA ILE A 595 -1.74 7.47 -19.61
C ILE A 595 -1.23 6.13 -20.16
N PRO A 596 -0.32 5.45 -19.46
CA PRO A 596 0.01 4.07 -19.76
C PRO A 596 -1.22 3.16 -19.61
N ALA A 597 -1.35 2.15 -20.47
CA ALA A 597 -2.44 1.17 -20.38
C ALA A 597 -2.55 0.53 -18.97
N ALA A 598 -1.42 0.28 -18.31
CA ALA A 598 -1.37 -0.28 -16.96
C ALA A 598 -1.99 0.63 -15.88
N GLN A 599 -2.08 1.94 -16.10
CA GLN A 599 -2.64 2.91 -15.16
C GLN A 599 -4.09 3.28 -15.45
N LEU A 600 -4.66 2.78 -16.56
CA LEU A 600 -5.98 3.18 -17.04
C LEU A 600 -7.07 2.95 -15.98
N SER A 601 -7.09 1.79 -15.32
CA SER A 601 -8.10 1.47 -14.31
C SER A 601 -8.07 2.40 -13.10
N ALA A 602 -6.87 2.69 -12.57
CA ALA A 602 -6.70 3.58 -11.42
C ALA A 602 -7.12 5.01 -11.77
N ILE A 603 -6.74 5.50 -12.95
CA ILE A 603 -6.99 6.88 -13.37
C ILE A 603 -8.44 7.11 -13.79
N VAL A 604 -9.08 6.12 -14.44
CA VAL A 604 -10.51 6.22 -14.81
C VAL A 604 -11.38 6.38 -13.57
N ASN A 605 -11.09 5.65 -12.49
CA ASN A 605 -11.81 5.79 -11.22
C ASN A 605 -11.60 7.18 -10.60
N LEU A 606 -10.38 7.71 -10.65
CA LEU A 606 -10.04 9.02 -10.07
C LEU A 606 -10.62 10.20 -10.84
N THR A 607 -10.78 10.07 -12.16
CA THR A 607 -11.22 11.17 -13.01
C THR A 607 -12.73 11.16 -13.30
N GLN A 608 -13.49 10.19 -12.77
CA GLN A 608 -14.96 10.11 -12.89
C GLN A 608 -15.51 10.38 -14.32
N ASN A 609 -14.83 9.87 -15.36
CA ASN A 609 -15.16 10.10 -16.77
C ASN A 609 -15.00 11.54 -17.30
N THR A 610 -14.23 12.39 -16.61
CA THR A 610 -13.89 13.75 -17.06
C THR A 610 -13.17 13.78 -18.42
N PHE A 611 -12.50 12.69 -18.79
CA PHE A 611 -11.78 12.53 -20.06
C PHE A 611 -12.41 11.44 -20.92
N GLN A 612 -12.70 11.77 -22.17
CA GLN A 612 -13.15 10.82 -23.19
C GLN A 612 -11.97 10.27 -23.97
N GLU A 613 -12.04 9.04 -24.47
CA GLU A 613 -10.97 8.51 -25.31
C GLU A 613 -10.87 9.26 -26.63
N HIS A 614 -9.66 9.67 -27.00
CA HIS A 614 -9.46 10.34 -28.27
C HIS A 614 -9.78 9.39 -29.43
N PRO A 615 -10.58 9.78 -30.43
CA PRO A 615 -10.97 8.91 -31.54
C PRO A 615 -9.75 8.37 -32.32
N ASP A 616 -8.70 9.19 -32.42
CA ASP A 616 -7.47 8.83 -33.14
C ASP A 616 -6.43 8.11 -32.24
N SER A 617 -6.79 7.72 -31.01
CA SER A 617 -5.88 7.05 -30.05
C SER A 617 -5.26 5.79 -30.66
N ALA A 618 -6.06 4.96 -31.34
CA ALA A 618 -5.57 3.76 -32.03
C ALA A 618 -4.55 4.09 -33.14
N SER A 619 -4.81 5.13 -33.94
CA SER A 619 -3.93 5.54 -35.04
C SER A 619 -2.61 6.12 -34.54
N ILE A 620 -2.62 6.85 -33.43
CA ILE A 620 -1.42 7.34 -32.73
C ILE A 620 -0.54 6.17 -32.28
N ASN A 621 -1.17 5.09 -31.83
CA ASN A 621 -0.50 3.91 -31.29
C ASN A 621 0.09 2.98 -32.35
N ASN A 622 -0.17 3.22 -33.63
CA ASN A 622 0.40 2.42 -34.71
C ASN A 622 1.94 2.44 -34.64
N GLN A 623 2.54 1.27 -34.89
CA GLN A 623 3.99 1.10 -35.02
C GLN A 623 4.41 1.14 -36.49
N GLY A 624 5.70 1.34 -36.74
CA GLY A 624 6.27 1.32 -38.09
C GLY A 624 6.39 2.69 -38.76
N PRO A 625 6.85 2.72 -40.03
CA PRO A 625 7.22 3.94 -40.73
C PRO A 625 6.04 4.86 -41.04
N GLU A 626 4.85 4.29 -41.23
CA GLU A 626 3.59 4.99 -41.51
C GLU A 626 2.90 5.55 -40.26
N SER A 627 3.48 5.32 -39.07
CA SER A 627 2.93 5.87 -37.83
C SER A 627 3.04 7.40 -37.79
N LEU A 628 1.97 8.05 -37.30
CA LEU A 628 1.96 9.48 -36.97
C LEU A 628 3.13 9.90 -36.07
N LEU A 629 3.57 9.00 -35.18
CA LEU A 629 4.66 9.27 -34.24
C LEU A 629 6.05 8.91 -34.77
N ASN A 630 6.18 8.32 -35.97
CA ASN A 630 7.47 7.81 -36.47
C ASN A 630 8.57 8.89 -36.50
N SER A 631 8.26 10.08 -37.03
CA SER A 631 9.21 11.20 -37.06
C SER A 631 9.62 11.63 -35.64
N SER A 632 8.65 11.79 -34.74
CA SER A 632 8.90 12.16 -33.34
C SER A 632 9.67 11.09 -32.57
N ARG A 633 9.43 9.80 -32.84
CA ARG A 633 10.17 8.67 -32.27
C ARG A 633 11.63 8.70 -32.69
N LYS A 634 11.91 8.92 -33.99
CA LYS A 634 13.29 9.02 -34.50
C LYS A 634 14.04 10.19 -33.86
N LYS A 635 13.41 11.37 -33.78
CA LYS A 635 14.00 12.55 -33.12
C LYS A 635 14.25 12.30 -31.64
N ALA A 636 13.27 11.75 -30.93
CA ALA A 636 13.41 11.40 -29.52
C ALA A 636 14.57 10.44 -29.30
N LYS A 637 14.60 9.32 -30.03
CA LYS A 637 15.70 8.35 -29.96
C LYS A 637 17.06 9.01 -30.18
N GLN A 638 17.22 9.79 -31.24
CA GLN A 638 18.49 10.46 -31.55
C GLN A 638 18.90 11.47 -30.46
N ALA A 639 17.95 12.26 -29.92
CA ALA A 639 18.25 13.19 -28.84
C ALA A 639 18.70 12.48 -27.57
N LEU A 640 18.07 11.35 -27.25
CA LEU A 640 18.38 10.54 -26.07
C LEU A 640 19.75 9.86 -26.22
N GLU A 641 20.10 9.37 -27.41
CA GLU A 641 21.43 8.81 -27.72
C GLU A 641 22.54 9.86 -27.58
N ASN A 642 22.23 11.13 -27.86
CA ASN A 642 23.17 12.24 -27.76
C ASN A 642 23.22 12.91 -26.38
N MET A 643 22.33 12.55 -25.45
CA MET A 643 22.31 13.14 -24.12
C MET A 643 23.46 12.64 -23.25
N SER A 644 24.02 13.55 -22.46
CA SER A 644 25.05 13.17 -21.49
C SER A 644 24.49 12.22 -20.42
N GLN A 645 25.33 11.32 -19.92
CA GLN A 645 24.97 10.44 -18.81
C GLN A 645 24.49 11.22 -17.57
N ASP A 646 25.02 12.41 -17.33
CA ASP A 646 24.63 13.22 -16.18
C ASP A 646 23.23 13.82 -16.33
N THR A 647 22.85 14.25 -17.54
CA THR A 647 21.47 14.67 -17.83
C THR A 647 20.48 13.52 -17.62
N ILE A 648 20.85 12.31 -18.05
CA ILE A 648 20.06 11.09 -17.85
C ILE A 648 19.93 10.76 -16.35
N LYS A 649 21.01 10.90 -15.58
CA LYS A 649 20.99 10.75 -14.11
C LYS A 649 20.13 11.82 -13.43
N ASP A 650 20.14 13.05 -13.92
CA ASP A 650 19.31 14.12 -13.36
C ASP A 650 17.83 13.86 -13.63
N MET A 651 17.46 13.41 -14.84
CA MET A 651 16.12 12.92 -15.11
C MET A 651 15.73 11.81 -14.10
N ALA A 652 16.66 10.91 -13.76
CA ALA A 652 16.46 9.85 -12.77
C ALA A 652 16.14 10.35 -11.39
N LYS A 653 16.96 11.29 -10.94
CA LYS A 653 16.90 11.85 -9.60
C LYS A 653 15.57 12.54 -9.32
N PHE A 654 14.95 13.11 -10.35
CA PHE A 654 13.70 13.85 -10.20
C PHE A 654 12.45 13.04 -10.52
N TYR A 655 12.57 11.84 -11.09
CA TYR A 655 11.46 10.93 -11.31
C TYR A 655 10.90 10.37 -10.00
N LYS A 656 9.75 10.90 -9.58
CA LYS A 656 8.97 10.51 -8.40
C LYS A 656 7.48 10.57 -8.73
N PRO A 657 6.92 9.49 -9.29
CA PRO A 657 5.50 9.41 -9.62
C PRO A 657 4.56 9.65 -8.43
N SER A 658 3.60 10.56 -8.60
CA SER A 658 2.51 10.79 -7.63
C SER A 658 1.58 9.57 -7.53
N HIS A 659 1.38 8.91 -8.66
CA HIS A 659 0.66 7.65 -8.78
C HIS A 659 1.61 6.64 -9.40
N SER A 660 1.86 5.53 -8.71
CA SER A 660 2.88 4.55 -9.12
C SER A 660 2.65 4.04 -10.56
N PRO A 661 3.63 4.13 -11.47
CA PRO A 661 3.91 3.04 -12.38
C PRO A 661 4.76 1.98 -11.66
N VAL A 662 4.76 0.78 -12.22
CA VAL A 662 5.19 -0.50 -11.62
C VAL A 662 6.71 -0.72 -11.72
N TYR A 663 7.52 0.26 -12.16
CA TYR A 663 8.94 0.01 -12.48
C TYR A 663 9.92 1.07 -11.95
N PRO A 664 11.17 0.68 -11.60
CA PRO A 664 12.26 1.61 -11.29
C PRO A 664 12.57 2.56 -12.46
N PHE A 665 13.06 3.78 -12.19
CA PHE A 665 13.36 4.77 -13.22
C PHE A 665 14.28 4.26 -14.34
N ARG A 666 15.27 3.41 -14.02
CA ARG A 666 16.13 2.79 -15.05
C ARG A 666 15.35 1.94 -16.04
N GLU A 667 14.33 1.23 -15.56
CA GLU A 667 13.47 0.41 -16.40
C GLU A 667 12.50 1.28 -17.19
N PHE A 668 12.00 2.36 -16.60
CA PHE A 668 11.30 3.42 -17.34
C PHE A 668 12.19 3.95 -18.46
N LEU A 669 13.43 4.38 -18.21
CA LEU A 669 14.31 4.82 -19.29
C LEU A 669 14.63 3.72 -20.31
N ARG A 670 14.84 2.48 -19.87
CA ARG A 670 15.13 1.39 -20.79
C ARG A 670 13.95 1.11 -21.72
N ARG A 671 12.75 1.00 -21.16
CA ARG A 671 11.50 0.80 -21.90
C ARG A 671 11.13 2.01 -22.73
N VAL A 672 11.32 3.22 -22.18
CA VAL A 672 10.89 4.47 -22.80
C VAL A 672 11.89 5.02 -23.81
N MET A 673 13.18 4.84 -23.60
CA MET A 673 14.25 5.48 -24.40
C MET A 673 14.98 4.54 -25.35
N LEU A 674 15.11 3.24 -25.05
CA LEU A 674 16.05 2.37 -25.79
C LEU A 674 15.39 1.35 -26.71
N GLN A 675 14.05 1.20 -26.68
CA GLN A 675 13.32 0.18 -27.47
C GLN A 675 14.03 -1.20 -27.49
N THR A 676 14.70 -1.56 -26.40
CA THR A 676 15.31 -2.89 -26.27
C THR A 676 14.18 -3.85 -25.91
N TYR A 677 13.48 -4.30 -26.95
CA TYR A 677 12.61 -5.46 -26.87
C TYR A 677 13.46 -6.62 -26.34
N TYR A 678 13.05 -7.18 -25.20
CA TYR A 678 13.40 -8.53 -24.80
C TYR A 678 12.16 -9.38 -24.97
#